data_AF-A0AAD4GC51-F1
#
_entry.id   AF-A0AAD4GC51-F1
#
_cell.length_a   1.000
_cell.length_b   1.000
_cell.length_c   1.000
_cell.angle_alpha   90.00
_cell.angle_beta   90.00
_cell.angle_gamma   90.00
#
_symmetry.space_group_name_H-M   'P 1'
#
loop_
_entity.id
_entity.type
_entity.pdbx_description
1 polymer ?
#
loop_
_entity_poly.entity_id
_entity_poly.type
_entity_poly.pdbx_seq_one_letter_code
_entity_poly.pdbx_strand_id
1 'polypeptide(L)'
;MFIVREFDMAGLGTYLLLNPPAEQCHKVSDSIARTRHSTASVGLISPPPHHDIYSIEDLKQLIYDLKCLNPRARVSVKLVSEVGVGIVTSGVAKAKADHILISGHDGGTGASRWTSIKYAGLPWELGLAETHQTLILNDLRGRVTVQTDGQIRTGRDIILRRCHLNTWPVGIATQDPQLQAKFASQPEQVINFFYYLAEELRTITAKLGFWIESAEMLKIDEKLRTAKTASLDLSAVLKPAWQMCPGAATYRVRQQDHKLYIRLDNKFIDESEPALTKGLPVHIDCEVNNTDRALGTSLSHCVSKLYGEDGLPEDTIHIWITIELEGDANDYVGKGLSGGRLIVYPPKQSTFKAEENIIIGNVCLYGATSGEAFIQGIAAERFGVRNSGANAVIEGTGDHACKYMTGGRVVVLGTTGRNFAAGMSGGMAYILDMAHTFTSKVNMEMVELGKVTDPKEIAALRSLIEDHRHYISSEVANRVLNDFHHLLPLFVWVMPMDYKRVLEEQAAKEKEEKMRLCAIDLVPSRTATSQVNLASESLEDILLPKEPAQNFPTPFKRHEPPVGDMEDSLVGESATKQRLHKLDKARGFMKYQRLNEAYRPPWKRVKDWKEISTHLTESELKYQSVRCMDCGIPFCQSDTGCPISNIIPKWNDLLFKGQWKDALNWLLMTNNFPEFTGRVCPAPCEGACVLGINEQPVGIESIECAIIDKGFEMGWIVPSPSFRTGKKYYCCSSVVNPTLCDEEALLAQTNFRLYQPFRWGGVEVNNGRWDGVKVNNGRWGGVKVNNETVKQVVLRKLQLIWGVLVGIEQNL
;
A
#
# COMPACT_ATOMS: atom_id res chain seq x y z
N MET A 1 -26.91 8.37 4.95
CA MET A 1 -25.68 7.65 4.53
C MET A 1 -24.48 8.53 4.89
N PHE A 2 -23.67 8.14 5.88
CA PHE A 2 -22.45 8.89 6.23
C PHE A 2 -21.30 8.39 5.35
N ILE A 3 -21.04 9.06 4.22
CA ILE A 3 -19.88 8.76 3.38
C ILE A 3 -18.63 9.36 4.05
N VAL A 4 -18.01 8.58 4.93
CA VAL A 4 -16.66 8.86 5.43
C VAL A 4 -15.67 8.34 4.40
N ARG A 5 -15.33 9.17 3.41
CA ARG A 5 -14.06 9.03 2.70
C ARG A 5 -12.98 9.61 3.62
N GLU A 6 -12.05 8.79 4.08
CA GLU A 6 -10.85 9.31 4.74
C GLU A 6 -10.00 10.02 3.68
N PHE A 7 -9.74 11.30 3.91
CA PHE A 7 -8.85 12.11 3.08
C PHE A 7 -7.47 12.13 3.72
N ASP A 8 -6.41 12.15 2.92
CA ASP A 8 -5.05 12.36 3.42
C ASP A 8 -4.36 13.40 2.53
N MET A 9 -4.03 14.55 3.11
CA MET A 9 -3.44 15.70 2.39
C MET A 9 -2.05 16.05 2.95
N ALA A 10 -1.23 15.04 3.19
CA ALA A 10 0.22 15.18 3.32
C ALA A 10 0.90 14.59 2.08
N GLY A 11 1.45 15.44 1.22
CA GLY A 11 2.12 15.05 -0.05
C GLY A 11 3.47 14.34 0.11
N LEU A 12 3.81 13.87 1.32
CA LEU A 12 5.10 13.31 1.70
C LEU A 12 4.90 12.08 2.61
N GLY A 13 4.66 10.90 2.04
CA GLY A 13 4.59 9.67 2.85
C GLY A 13 4.29 8.35 2.11
N THR A 14 3.55 8.40 1.00
CA THR A 14 3.08 7.22 0.26
C THR A 14 4.08 6.74 -0.81
N TYR A 15 5.28 6.36 -0.36
CA TYR A 15 6.29 5.73 -1.22
C TYR A 15 5.86 4.33 -1.70
N LEU A 16 5.35 4.27 -2.93
CA LEU A 16 5.44 3.15 -3.89
C LEU A 16 5.11 1.74 -3.35
N LEU A 17 3.84 1.37 -3.23
CA LEU A 17 3.47 -0.04 -3.36
C LEU A 17 3.50 -0.42 -4.85
N LEU A 18 4.68 -0.81 -5.34
CA LEU A 18 4.87 -1.39 -6.68
C LEU A 18 4.80 -2.92 -6.71
N ASN A 19 4.61 -3.57 -5.56
CA ASN A 19 4.18 -4.97 -5.44
C ASN A 19 3.89 -5.26 -3.96
N PRO A 20 2.66 -5.60 -3.54
CA PRO A 20 2.43 -6.22 -2.25
C PRO A 20 2.81 -7.72 -2.32
N PRO A 21 3.21 -8.36 -1.20
CA PRO A 21 3.14 -9.81 -1.14
C PRO A 21 1.69 -10.25 -1.39
N ALA A 22 1.50 -11.37 -2.11
CA ALA A 22 0.20 -11.83 -2.61
C ALA A 22 -0.90 -11.97 -1.53
N GLU A 23 -0.50 -12.08 -0.27
CA GLU A 23 -1.34 -12.28 0.91
C GLU A 23 -2.35 -11.15 1.20
N GLN A 24 -2.14 -9.91 0.72
CA GLN A 24 -3.09 -8.81 0.95
C GLN A 24 -4.34 -8.88 0.06
N CYS A 25 -4.27 -9.54 -1.09
CA CYS A 25 -5.35 -9.63 -2.07
C CYS A 25 -6.59 -10.36 -1.49
N HIS A 26 -6.38 -11.27 -0.55
CA HIS A 26 -7.44 -12.07 0.11
C HIS A 26 -8.41 -11.26 0.99
N LYS A 27 -8.19 -9.96 1.18
CA LYS A 27 -9.15 -9.07 1.88
C LYS A 27 -10.19 -8.44 0.96
N VAL A 28 -10.09 -8.62 -0.36
CA VAL A 28 -11.06 -8.09 -1.33
C VAL A 28 -12.08 -9.19 -1.65
N SER A 29 -12.95 -9.46 -0.68
CA SER A 29 -14.10 -10.37 -0.82
C SER A 29 -15.13 -9.83 -1.82
N ASP A 30 -16.03 -10.69 -2.31
CA ASP A 30 -17.07 -10.30 -3.29
C ASP A 30 -17.95 -9.12 -2.81
N SER A 31 -18.21 -9.04 -1.51
CA SER A 31 -18.96 -7.93 -0.92
C SER A 31 -18.17 -6.61 -0.93
N ILE A 32 -16.86 -6.65 -0.65
CA ILE A 32 -15.97 -5.50 -0.73
C ILE A 32 -15.75 -5.08 -2.19
N ALA A 33 -15.57 -6.05 -3.08
CA ALA A 33 -15.44 -5.85 -4.52
C ALA A 33 -16.67 -5.14 -5.10
N ARG A 34 -17.88 -5.62 -4.77
CA ARG A 34 -19.15 -4.97 -5.11
C ARG A 34 -19.25 -3.55 -4.54
N THR A 35 -18.96 -3.37 -3.25
CA THR A 35 -19.02 -2.06 -2.56
C THR A 35 -18.03 -1.04 -3.14
N ARG A 36 -16.95 -1.50 -3.78
CA ARG A 36 -15.89 -0.66 -4.36
C ARG A 36 -15.91 -0.62 -5.89
N HIS A 37 -16.88 -1.27 -6.53
CA HIS A 37 -16.96 -1.43 -7.98
C HIS A 37 -15.61 -1.88 -8.59
N SER A 38 -15.03 -2.92 -7.99
CA SER A 38 -13.72 -3.46 -8.34
C SER A 38 -13.75 -4.98 -8.52
N THR A 39 -12.70 -5.53 -9.15
CA THR A 39 -12.52 -6.97 -9.31
C THR A 39 -12.31 -7.67 -7.95
N ALA A 40 -13.01 -8.79 -7.72
CA ALA A 40 -12.84 -9.59 -6.50
C ALA A 40 -11.47 -10.29 -6.46
N SER A 41 -10.93 -10.47 -5.25
CA SER A 41 -9.59 -11.05 -5.01
C SER A 41 -8.41 -10.30 -5.65
N VAL A 42 -8.60 -9.09 -6.18
CA VAL A 42 -7.53 -8.25 -6.73
C VAL A 42 -7.10 -7.20 -5.71
N GLY A 43 -5.79 -6.99 -5.56
CA GLY A 43 -5.23 -6.04 -4.59
C GLY A 43 -5.59 -4.59 -4.94
N LEU A 44 -6.13 -3.84 -3.96
CA LEU A 44 -6.55 -2.44 -4.14
C LEU A 44 -5.55 -1.47 -3.51
N ILE A 45 -4.62 -0.96 -4.33
CA ILE A 45 -3.72 0.13 -3.97
C ILE A 45 -4.34 1.43 -4.47
N SER A 46 -4.62 2.37 -3.56
CA SER A 46 -5.08 3.71 -3.97
C SER A 46 -3.92 4.56 -4.48
N PRO A 47 -4.14 5.47 -5.44
CA PRO A 47 -3.13 6.43 -5.88
C PRO A 47 -2.66 7.28 -4.69
N PRO A 48 -1.35 7.62 -4.59
CA PRO A 48 -0.86 8.51 -3.54
C PRO A 48 -1.54 9.90 -3.53
N PRO A 49 -1.74 10.60 -4.67
CA PRO A 49 -2.50 11.83 -4.69
C PRO A 49 -3.98 11.59 -4.99
N HIS A 50 -4.83 12.47 -4.48
CA HIS A 50 -6.10 12.76 -5.11
C HIS A 50 -5.84 13.34 -6.51
N HIS A 51 -6.35 12.70 -7.56
CA HIS A 51 -6.12 13.17 -8.94
C HIS A 51 -6.87 14.47 -9.26
N ASP A 52 -7.84 14.84 -8.41
CA ASP A 52 -8.57 16.11 -8.41
C ASP A 52 -8.06 17.11 -7.35
N ILE A 53 -6.85 16.93 -6.82
CA ILE A 53 -6.18 17.87 -5.92
C ILE A 53 -4.68 17.93 -6.23
N TYR A 54 -4.25 18.91 -7.04
CA TYR A 54 -2.83 19.23 -7.26
C TYR A 54 -2.40 20.55 -6.60
N SER A 55 -3.37 21.36 -6.20
CA SER A 55 -3.18 22.70 -5.64
C SER A 55 -4.23 23.01 -4.55
N ILE A 56 -4.14 24.20 -3.93
CA ILE A 56 -5.09 24.63 -2.90
C ILE A 56 -6.43 25.10 -3.51
N GLU A 57 -6.39 25.57 -4.76
CA GLU A 57 -7.54 25.92 -5.57
C GLU A 57 -8.31 24.68 -6.05
N ASP A 58 -7.63 23.56 -6.33
CA ASP A 58 -8.30 22.27 -6.61
C ASP A 58 -8.99 21.70 -5.37
N LEU A 59 -8.33 21.77 -4.19
CA LEU A 59 -8.98 21.44 -2.93
C LEU A 59 -10.24 22.30 -2.72
N LYS A 60 -10.14 23.60 -2.97
CA LYS A 60 -11.28 24.52 -2.88
C LYS A 60 -12.38 24.16 -3.88
N GLN A 61 -12.02 23.64 -5.06
CA GLN A 61 -12.97 23.10 -6.03
C GLN A 61 -13.66 21.85 -5.46
N LEU A 62 -12.92 20.85 -4.96
CA LEU A 62 -13.51 19.65 -4.34
C LEU A 62 -14.41 20.00 -3.13
N ILE A 63 -13.99 20.91 -2.24
CA ILE A 63 -14.82 21.38 -1.13
C ILE A 63 -16.12 22.03 -1.65
N TYR A 64 -16.04 22.76 -2.76
CA TYR A 64 -17.19 23.36 -3.41
C TYR A 64 -18.09 22.29 -4.05
N ASP A 65 -17.55 21.32 -4.79
CA ASP A 65 -18.29 20.18 -5.37
C ASP A 65 -19.08 19.43 -4.28
N LEU A 66 -18.42 19.08 -3.17
CA LEU A 66 -19.03 18.39 -2.02
C LEU A 66 -20.15 19.20 -1.36
N LYS A 67 -20.03 20.53 -1.35
CA LYS A 67 -21.07 21.45 -0.83
C LYS A 67 -22.20 21.68 -1.81
N CYS A 68 -21.95 21.57 -3.10
CA CYS A 68 -23.00 21.53 -4.12
C CYS A 68 -23.78 20.20 -4.02
N LEU A 69 -23.08 19.08 -3.87
CA LEU A 69 -23.67 17.74 -3.74
C LEU A 69 -24.36 17.51 -2.38
N ASN A 70 -23.95 18.20 -1.32
CA ASN A 70 -24.64 18.15 -0.03
C ASN A 70 -24.44 19.45 0.78
N PRO A 71 -25.34 20.45 0.63
CA PRO A 71 -25.24 21.72 1.33
C PRO A 71 -25.24 21.61 2.86
N ARG A 72 -25.80 20.52 3.42
CA ARG A 72 -25.91 20.28 4.87
C ARG A 72 -24.70 19.54 5.46
N ALA A 73 -23.86 18.91 4.63
CA ALA A 73 -22.68 18.21 5.12
C ALA A 73 -21.61 19.20 5.61
N ARG A 74 -20.91 18.83 6.69
CA ARG A 74 -19.65 19.48 7.05
C ARG A 74 -18.53 18.87 6.22
N VAL A 75 -17.70 19.69 5.60
CA VAL A 75 -16.52 19.19 4.86
C VAL A 75 -15.30 19.23 5.77
N SER A 76 -14.74 18.05 6.03
CA SER A 76 -13.55 17.85 6.83
C SER A 76 -12.33 17.52 5.99
N VAL A 77 -11.26 18.26 6.22
CA VAL A 77 -9.93 17.98 5.69
C VAL A 77 -9.09 17.32 6.78
N LYS A 78 -8.54 16.14 6.51
CA LYS A 78 -7.60 15.42 7.38
C LYS A 78 -6.19 15.59 6.82
N LEU A 79 -5.27 15.98 7.69
CA LEU A 79 -3.86 16.25 7.43
C LEU A 79 -3.02 15.48 8.45
N VAL A 80 -1.83 15.05 8.05
CA VAL A 80 -0.84 14.55 9.01
C VAL A 80 -0.07 15.73 9.63
N SER A 81 0.30 15.61 10.89
CA SER A 81 1.19 16.55 11.59
C SER A 81 2.56 16.54 10.92
N GLU A 82 2.99 17.68 10.39
CA GLU A 82 4.30 17.93 9.79
C GLU A 82 4.66 19.42 9.98
N VAL A 83 5.95 19.76 9.93
CA VAL A 83 6.39 21.17 10.00
C VAL A 83 5.79 21.96 8.84
N GLY A 84 5.08 23.05 9.13
CA GLY A 84 4.41 23.87 8.11
C GLY A 84 2.93 23.54 7.89
N VAL A 85 2.38 22.55 8.60
CA VAL A 85 0.94 22.24 8.57
C VAL A 85 0.06 23.44 8.96
N GLY A 86 0.56 24.39 9.75
CA GLY A 86 -0.11 25.66 10.07
C GLY A 86 -0.34 26.55 8.85
N ILE A 87 0.56 26.52 7.87
CA ILE A 87 0.43 27.26 6.61
C ILE A 87 -0.61 26.57 5.73
N VAL A 88 -0.51 25.23 5.58
CA VAL A 88 -1.47 24.42 4.82
C VAL A 88 -2.88 24.59 5.36
N THR A 89 -3.07 24.49 6.67
CA THR A 89 -4.38 24.67 7.33
C THR A 89 -4.97 26.06 7.15
N SER A 90 -4.13 27.09 7.06
CA SER A 90 -4.57 28.44 6.70
C SER A 90 -5.06 28.52 5.25
N GLY A 91 -4.43 27.78 4.32
CA GLY A 91 -4.94 27.54 2.98
C GLY A 91 -6.30 26.81 3.00
N VAL A 92 -6.40 25.69 3.72
CA VAL A 92 -7.61 24.87 3.87
C VAL A 92 -8.80 25.68 4.43
N ALA A 93 -8.56 26.54 5.42
CA ALA A 93 -9.58 27.42 5.97
C ALA A 93 -10.03 28.51 4.97
N LYS A 94 -9.13 29.00 4.10
CA LYS A 94 -9.45 29.89 2.97
C LYS A 94 -10.16 29.16 1.82
N ALA A 95 -9.88 27.87 1.63
CA ALA A 95 -10.59 26.95 0.73
C ALA A 95 -12.02 26.59 1.22
N LYS A 96 -12.45 27.13 2.37
CA LYS A 96 -13.76 27.00 3.00
C LYS A 96 -14.07 25.62 3.62
N ALA A 97 -13.08 24.87 4.07
CA ALA A 97 -13.36 23.70 4.92
C ALA A 97 -14.10 24.12 6.21
N ASP A 98 -15.00 23.28 6.71
CA ASP A 98 -15.64 23.46 8.02
C ASP A 98 -14.77 22.96 9.17
N HIS A 99 -13.97 21.93 8.87
CA HIS A 99 -13.32 21.08 9.85
C HIS A 99 -11.93 20.70 9.36
N ILE A 100 -10.96 20.73 10.28
CA ILE A 100 -9.58 20.37 10.06
C ILE A 100 -9.20 19.32 11.12
N LEU A 101 -8.81 18.13 10.69
CA LEU A 101 -8.29 17.06 11.54
C LEU A 101 -6.77 16.99 11.35
N ILE A 102 -6.03 17.08 12.46
CA ILE A 102 -4.58 16.86 12.49
C ILE A 102 -4.31 15.47 13.08
N SER A 103 -3.76 14.57 12.27
CA SER A 103 -3.39 13.21 12.67
C SER A 103 -1.92 13.13 13.06
N GLY A 104 -1.63 12.52 14.19
CA GLY A 104 -0.26 12.22 14.61
C GLY A 104 0.37 11.06 13.83
N HIS A 105 1.71 11.04 13.77
CA HIS A 105 2.51 9.95 13.21
C HIS A 105 2.23 8.57 13.83
N ASP A 106 1.61 8.57 15.00
CA ASP A 106 1.33 7.42 15.84
C ASP A 106 -0.03 6.75 15.49
N GLY A 107 -0.74 7.29 14.49
CA GLY A 107 -2.00 6.79 13.95
C GLY A 107 -2.06 5.28 13.66
N GLY A 108 -3.26 4.72 13.71
CA GLY A 108 -3.50 3.31 13.37
C GLY A 108 -3.59 3.09 11.86
N THR A 109 -3.10 1.95 11.37
CA THR A 109 -3.32 1.52 9.98
C THR A 109 -3.53 0.01 9.90
N GLY A 110 -4.41 -0.42 9.00
CA GLY A 110 -4.64 -1.83 8.69
C GLY A 110 -3.53 -2.46 7.86
N ALA A 111 -2.87 -1.66 7.01
CA ALA A 111 -1.74 -2.06 6.17
C ALA A 111 -0.95 -0.80 5.73
N SER A 112 0.35 -0.76 6.00
CA SER A 112 1.28 0.26 5.48
C SER A 112 2.71 -0.27 5.54
N ARG A 113 3.64 0.39 4.85
CA ARG A 113 5.07 0.07 4.93
C ARG A 113 5.63 0.41 6.32
N TRP A 114 6.50 -0.46 6.85
CA TRP A 114 7.12 -0.25 8.15
C TRP A 114 7.91 1.06 8.22
N THR A 115 8.55 1.46 7.12
CA THR A 115 9.24 2.75 6.99
C THR A 115 8.30 3.93 7.20
N SER A 116 7.15 3.96 6.52
CA SER A 116 6.13 5.00 6.72
C SER A 116 5.62 5.05 8.17
N ILE A 117 5.35 3.88 8.78
CA ILE A 117 4.87 3.77 10.18
C ILE A 117 5.92 4.29 11.19
N LYS A 118 7.22 4.28 10.85
CA LYS A 118 8.31 4.64 11.76
C LYS A 118 8.91 6.02 11.51
N TYR A 119 8.81 6.54 10.29
CA TYR A 119 9.59 7.70 9.85
C TYR A 119 8.77 8.79 9.12
N ALA A 120 7.46 8.62 8.93
CA ALA A 120 6.61 9.65 8.33
C ALA A 120 5.69 10.31 9.39
N GLY A 121 5.55 11.64 9.29
CA GLY A 121 4.76 12.46 10.20
C GLY A 121 5.46 12.82 11.52
N LEU A 122 4.82 13.69 12.30
CA LEU A 122 5.25 14.18 13.62
C LEU A 122 4.21 13.89 14.72
N PRO A 123 4.56 14.06 16.01
CA PRO A 123 3.60 14.12 17.11
C PRO A 123 2.47 15.10 16.84
N TRP A 124 1.23 14.74 17.19
CA TRP A 124 0.06 15.58 16.93
C TRP A 124 0.07 16.86 17.75
N GLU A 125 0.72 16.87 18.91
CA GLU A 125 0.87 18.04 19.79
C GLU A 125 1.56 19.20 19.07
N LEU A 126 2.56 18.90 18.22
CA LEU A 126 3.28 19.90 17.43
C LEU A 126 2.37 20.49 16.34
N GLY A 127 1.79 19.63 15.49
CA GLY A 127 0.95 20.07 14.37
C GLY A 127 -0.35 20.72 14.81
N LEU A 128 -0.94 20.27 15.93
CA LEU A 128 -2.13 20.88 16.53
C LEU A 128 -1.84 22.28 17.07
N ALA A 129 -0.71 22.45 17.79
CA ALA A 129 -0.28 23.76 18.27
C ALA A 129 0.03 24.72 17.10
N GLU A 130 0.81 24.27 16.11
CA GLU A 130 1.16 25.07 14.92
C GLU A 130 -0.10 25.47 14.12
N THR A 131 -1.03 24.54 13.93
CA THR A 131 -2.35 24.79 13.30
C THR A 131 -3.15 25.82 14.08
N HIS A 132 -3.30 25.64 15.38
CA HIS A 132 -4.08 26.53 16.23
C HIS A 132 -3.51 27.96 16.23
N GLN A 133 -2.20 28.09 16.41
CA GLN A 133 -1.47 29.35 16.42
C GLN A 133 -1.54 30.07 15.07
N THR A 134 -1.27 29.37 13.96
CA THR A 134 -1.26 29.97 12.61
C THR A 134 -2.65 30.40 12.15
N LEU A 135 -3.69 29.62 12.47
CA LEU A 135 -5.07 30.01 12.21
C LEU A 135 -5.52 31.24 13.01
N ILE A 136 -4.98 31.47 14.20
CA ILE A 136 -5.24 32.66 15.02
C ILE A 136 -4.51 33.89 14.45
N LEU A 137 -3.22 33.73 14.10
CA LEU A 137 -2.42 34.76 13.44
C LEU A 137 -3.04 35.30 12.13
N ASN A 138 -3.91 34.52 11.48
CA ASN A 138 -4.56 34.87 10.21
C ASN A 138 -6.06 35.26 10.33
N ASP A 139 -6.66 35.34 11.53
CA ASP A 139 -8.12 35.46 11.75
C ASP A 139 -8.97 34.40 10.98
N LEU A 140 -8.47 33.16 10.98
CA LEU A 140 -9.12 32.00 10.37
C LEU A 140 -9.68 31.02 11.40
N ARG A 141 -9.10 30.98 12.61
CA ARG A 141 -9.51 30.07 13.69
C ARG A 141 -11.00 30.17 14.05
N GLY A 142 -11.58 31.36 13.92
CA GLY A 142 -13.01 31.62 14.12
C GLY A 142 -13.96 30.92 13.12
N ARG A 143 -13.44 30.38 12.01
CA ARG A 143 -14.25 29.83 10.89
C ARG A 143 -14.33 28.30 10.88
N VAL A 144 -13.32 27.64 11.48
CA VAL A 144 -13.10 26.19 11.37
C VAL A 144 -13.12 25.50 12.74
N THR A 145 -13.66 24.29 12.79
CA THR A 145 -13.44 23.38 13.93
C THR A 145 -12.10 22.66 13.71
N VAL A 146 -11.29 22.50 14.76
CA VAL A 146 -10.05 21.72 14.71
C VAL A 146 -10.22 20.50 15.61
N GLN A 147 -9.80 19.33 15.14
CA GLN A 147 -9.78 18.06 15.86
C GLN A 147 -8.40 17.43 15.72
N THR A 148 -8.04 16.52 16.62
CA THR A 148 -6.80 15.74 16.57
C THR A 148 -7.08 14.25 16.70
N ASP A 149 -6.21 13.40 16.14
CA ASP A 149 -6.12 11.98 16.50
C ASP A 149 -4.65 11.51 16.59
N GLY A 150 -4.42 10.40 17.29
CA GLY A 150 -3.10 9.89 17.67
C GLY A 150 -3.17 9.11 18.99
N GLN A 151 -2.89 7.80 18.95
CA GLN A 151 -2.90 6.79 20.03
C GLN A 151 -3.71 7.05 21.33
N ILE A 152 -4.92 7.60 21.24
CA ILE A 152 -5.92 7.54 22.32
C ILE A 152 -6.42 6.09 22.44
N ARG A 153 -5.65 5.25 23.15
CA ARG A 153 -5.78 3.78 23.13
C ARG A 153 -5.73 3.15 24.52
N THR A 154 -6.20 1.91 24.58
CA THR A 154 -5.95 1.01 25.71
C THR A 154 -4.80 0.04 25.38
N GLY A 155 -4.18 -0.57 26.39
CA GLY A 155 -3.05 -1.49 26.17
C GLY A 155 -3.36 -2.72 25.29
N ARG A 156 -4.65 -3.05 25.09
CA ARG A 156 -5.09 -4.18 24.25
C ARG A 156 -4.83 -3.95 22.75
N ASP A 157 -4.85 -2.69 22.31
CA ASP A 157 -4.71 -2.27 20.90
C ASP A 157 -3.26 -2.36 20.36
N ILE A 158 -2.32 -2.77 21.22
CA ILE A 158 -0.88 -2.82 20.93
C ILE A 158 -0.41 -4.24 20.58
N ILE A 159 -1.08 -5.26 21.14
CA ILE A 159 -0.51 -6.61 21.35
C ILE A 159 -0.64 -7.53 20.13
N LEU A 160 -1.56 -7.23 19.20
CA LEU A 160 -1.74 -7.99 17.95
C LEU A 160 -1.61 -7.04 16.77
N ARG A 161 -0.68 -7.31 15.84
CA ARG A 161 -0.39 -6.45 14.67
C ARG A 161 -0.52 -7.18 13.32
N ARG A 162 -1.45 -8.15 13.23
CA ARG A 162 -1.66 -9.00 12.03
C ARG A 162 -2.82 -8.54 11.13
N CYS A 163 -3.20 -7.26 11.17
CA CYS A 163 -4.35 -6.70 10.43
C CYS A 163 -4.25 -6.87 8.89
N HIS A 164 -3.04 -6.88 8.35
CA HIS A 164 -2.77 -6.98 6.91
C HIS A 164 -2.84 -8.42 6.38
N LEU A 165 -2.63 -9.43 7.24
CA LEU A 165 -2.53 -10.85 6.87
C LEU A 165 -3.89 -11.57 6.81
N ASN A 166 -5.00 -10.84 6.96
CA ASN A 166 -6.36 -11.39 7.11
C ASN A 166 -6.58 -12.37 8.30
N THR A 167 -5.56 -12.75 9.06
CA THR A 167 -5.57 -13.79 10.09
C THR A 167 -5.86 -13.25 11.51
N TRP A 168 -6.71 -12.22 11.62
CA TRP A 168 -6.96 -11.57 12.91
C TRP A 168 -7.80 -12.45 13.86
N PRO A 169 -7.28 -12.88 15.03
CA PRO A 169 -7.84 -13.99 15.79
C PRO A 169 -9.18 -13.71 16.49
N VAL A 170 -9.55 -12.43 16.67
CA VAL A 170 -10.80 -12.00 17.34
C VAL A 170 -11.79 -11.31 16.39
N GLY A 171 -11.73 -11.61 15.08
CA GLY A 171 -12.76 -11.22 14.11
C GLY A 171 -12.82 -9.75 13.65
N ILE A 172 -12.06 -8.84 14.27
CA ILE A 172 -12.11 -7.39 13.96
C ILE A 172 -11.54 -7.06 12.57
N ALA A 173 -10.26 -7.33 12.33
CA ALA A 173 -9.54 -6.83 11.15
C ALA A 173 -9.43 -7.86 9.99
N THR A 174 -10.45 -8.71 9.83
CA THR A 174 -10.45 -9.87 8.91
C THR A 174 -11.71 -9.94 8.05
N GLN A 175 -11.61 -10.61 6.91
CA GLN A 175 -12.68 -10.95 5.96
C GLN A 175 -12.88 -12.47 5.84
N ASP A 176 -12.17 -13.28 6.64
CA ASP A 176 -12.43 -14.71 6.78
C ASP A 176 -13.70 -14.92 7.62
N PRO A 177 -14.77 -15.57 7.08
CA PRO A 177 -15.99 -15.84 7.83
C PRO A 177 -15.78 -16.61 9.14
N GLN A 178 -14.82 -17.55 9.19
CA GLN A 178 -14.53 -18.33 10.39
C GLN A 178 -13.87 -17.50 11.49
N LEU A 179 -13.15 -16.44 11.12
CA LEU A 179 -12.55 -15.51 12.08
C LEU A 179 -13.54 -14.40 12.46
N GLN A 180 -14.35 -13.89 11.52
CA GLN A 180 -15.44 -12.95 11.81
C GLN A 180 -16.45 -13.53 12.80
N ALA A 181 -16.78 -14.83 12.69
CA ALA A 181 -17.65 -15.52 13.65
C ALA A 181 -17.12 -15.54 15.10
N LYS A 182 -15.84 -15.20 15.34
CA LYS A 182 -15.23 -15.08 16.68
C LYS A 182 -15.38 -13.68 17.28
N PHE A 183 -16.00 -12.73 16.56
CA PHE A 183 -16.26 -11.38 17.05
C PHE A 183 -17.39 -11.40 18.10
N ALA A 184 -17.02 -11.34 19.38
CA ALA A 184 -17.95 -11.38 20.51
C ALA A 184 -18.27 -10.00 21.12
N SER A 185 -17.70 -8.92 20.58
CA SER A 185 -17.86 -7.57 21.12
C SER A 185 -19.26 -7.00 20.85
N GLN A 186 -19.77 -6.23 21.81
CA GLN A 186 -21.11 -5.64 21.79
C GLN A 186 -21.03 -4.10 21.73
N PRO A 187 -22.00 -3.40 21.11
CA PRO A 187 -22.01 -1.93 21.02
C PRO A 187 -21.85 -1.23 22.37
N GLU A 188 -22.40 -1.80 23.43
CA GLU A 188 -22.34 -1.32 24.81
C GLU A 188 -20.89 -1.20 25.30
N GLN A 189 -19.96 -2.02 24.81
CA GLN A 189 -18.54 -1.94 25.19
C GLN A 189 -17.90 -0.63 24.69
N VAL A 190 -18.25 -0.19 23.48
CA VAL A 190 -17.78 1.07 22.89
C VAL A 190 -18.46 2.26 23.57
N ILE A 191 -19.75 2.15 23.85
CA ILE A 191 -20.53 3.16 24.60
C ILE A 191 -19.92 3.36 26.00
N ASN A 192 -19.64 2.27 26.72
CA ASN A 192 -19.02 2.33 28.05
C ASN A 192 -17.61 2.92 28.01
N PHE A 193 -16.80 2.61 26.99
CA PHE A 193 -15.49 3.24 26.81
C PHE A 193 -15.60 4.77 26.70
N PHE A 194 -16.52 5.27 25.87
CA PHE A 194 -16.74 6.72 25.75
C PHE A 194 -17.34 7.34 27.02
N TYR A 195 -18.20 6.64 27.77
CA TYR A 195 -18.67 7.11 29.07
C TYR A 195 -17.54 7.24 30.10
N TYR A 196 -16.64 6.26 30.19
CA TYR A 196 -15.50 6.33 31.11
C TYR A 196 -14.55 7.48 30.74
N LEU A 197 -14.25 7.64 29.45
CA LEU A 197 -13.44 8.76 28.95
C LEU A 197 -14.09 10.12 29.25
N ALA A 198 -15.40 10.25 29.03
CA ALA A 198 -16.14 11.48 29.31
C ALA A 198 -16.19 11.82 30.81
N GLU A 199 -16.36 10.82 31.68
CA GLU A 199 -16.42 11.05 33.14
C GLU A 199 -15.03 11.36 33.74
N GLU A 200 -13.96 10.78 33.19
CA GLU A 200 -12.59 11.17 33.52
C GLU A 200 -12.32 12.64 33.12
N LEU A 201 -12.69 13.04 31.89
CA LEU A 201 -12.59 14.44 31.44
C LEU A 201 -13.43 15.39 32.30
N ARG A 202 -14.65 15.00 32.71
CA ARG A 202 -15.49 15.76 33.67
C ARG A 202 -14.82 15.89 35.04
N THR A 203 -14.16 14.84 35.51
CA THR A 203 -13.41 14.86 36.78
C THR A 203 -12.19 15.78 36.69
N ILE A 204 -11.48 15.80 35.57
CA ILE A 204 -10.32 16.68 35.33
C ILE A 204 -10.76 18.14 35.21
N THR A 205 -11.77 18.44 34.39
CA THR A 205 -12.32 19.80 34.25
C THR A 205 -12.92 20.33 35.55
N ALA A 206 -13.56 19.50 36.37
CA ALA A 206 -14.02 19.87 37.71
C ALA A 206 -12.88 20.23 38.67
N LYS A 207 -11.73 19.54 38.59
CA LYS A 207 -10.52 19.88 39.39
C LYS A 207 -9.85 21.17 38.93
N LEU A 208 -9.94 21.49 37.63
CA LEU A 208 -9.38 22.70 37.05
C LEU A 208 -10.31 23.92 37.21
N GLY A 209 -11.63 23.71 37.24
CA GLY A 209 -12.64 24.76 37.44
C GLY A 209 -13.20 25.37 36.15
N PHE A 210 -12.87 24.83 34.97
CA PHE A 210 -13.31 25.34 33.66
C PHE A 210 -13.30 24.24 32.59
N TRP A 211 -13.94 24.51 31.44
CA TRP A 211 -14.20 23.55 30.36
C TRP A 211 -13.28 23.66 29.14
N ILE A 212 -12.54 24.76 28.98
CA ILE A 212 -11.79 25.05 27.75
C ILE A 212 -10.29 24.80 27.97
N GLU A 213 -9.68 24.08 27.03
CA GLU A 213 -8.24 23.87 26.95
C GLU A 213 -7.51 25.21 26.79
N SER A 214 -6.77 25.64 27.82
CA SER A 214 -5.80 26.74 27.71
C SER A 214 -4.39 26.20 27.93
N ALA A 215 -3.49 26.49 26.99
CA ALA A 215 -2.07 26.14 27.09
C ALA A 215 -1.40 26.77 28.34
N GLU A 216 -1.96 27.84 28.90
CA GLU A 216 -1.52 28.50 30.13
C GLU A 216 -1.56 27.59 31.36
N MET A 217 -2.42 26.57 31.33
CA MET A 217 -2.62 25.63 32.43
C MET A 217 -1.69 24.42 32.33
N LEU A 218 -0.92 24.33 31.24
CA LEU A 218 0.12 23.33 31.03
C LEU A 218 1.47 23.90 31.48
N LYS A 219 2.27 23.07 32.15
CA LYS A 219 3.65 23.37 32.53
C LYS A 219 4.53 22.14 32.37
N ILE A 220 5.80 22.36 32.11
CA ILE A 220 6.79 21.27 32.04
C ILE A 220 6.98 20.70 33.46
N ASP A 221 6.84 19.37 33.61
CA ASP A 221 7.26 18.71 34.86
C ASP A 221 8.76 18.41 34.82
N GLU A 222 9.52 19.35 35.38
CA GLU A 222 10.98 19.26 35.50
C GLU A 222 11.48 17.99 36.21
N LYS A 223 10.63 17.32 37.02
CA LYS A 223 10.98 16.05 37.69
C LYS A 223 11.15 14.88 36.71
N LEU A 224 10.54 14.97 35.53
CA LEU A 224 10.60 13.94 34.50
C LEU A 224 11.75 14.13 33.51
N ARG A 225 12.53 15.23 33.60
CA ARG A 225 13.70 15.42 32.74
C ARG A 225 14.75 14.33 32.99
N THR A 226 15.18 13.73 31.89
CA THR A 226 16.29 12.78 31.80
C THR A 226 17.44 13.40 31.03
N ALA A 227 18.65 12.82 31.11
CA ALA A 227 19.82 13.30 30.37
C ALA A 227 19.60 13.41 28.84
N LYS A 228 18.65 12.65 28.27
CA LYS A 228 18.26 12.72 26.85
C LYS A 228 17.24 13.82 26.51
N THR A 229 16.51 14.32 27.50
CA THR A 229 15.42 15.31 27.35
C THR A 229 15.76 16.66 27.97
N ALA A 230 16.93 16.78 28.61
CA ALA A 230 17.42 17.99 29.26
C ALA A 230 17.38 19.24 28.35
N SER A 231 17.65 19.07 27.05
CA SER A 231 17.70 20.13 26.05
C SER A 231 16.40 20.32 25.24
N LEU A 232 15.31 19.63 25.58
CA LEU A 232 14.02 19.86 24.90
C LEU A 232 13.42 21.19 25.35
N ASP A 233 13.04 22.01 24.37
CA ASP A 233 12.26 23.23 24.56
C ASP A 233 10.84 23.01 24.04
N LEU A 234 9.86 23.15 24.92
CA LEU A 234 8.42 23.04 24.62
C LEU A 234 7.72 24.41 24.57
N SER A 235 8.47 25.50 24.68
CA SER A 235 7.93 26.88 24.71
C SER A 235 7.07 27.20 23.47
N ALA A 236 7.41 26.62 22.31
CA ALA A 236 6.61 26.77 21.08
C ALA A 236 5.20 26.16 21.21
N VAL A 237 5.06 24.99 21.83
CA VAL A 237 3.78 24.30 22.04
C VAL A 237 2.96 24.99 23.13
N LEU A 238 3.62 25.40 24.21
CA LEU A 238 2.97 26.00 25.39
C LEU A 238 2.56 27.47 25.19
N LYS A 239 3.02 28.13 24.12
CA LYS A 239 2.73 29.56 23.89
C LYS A 239 1.23 29.80 23.67
N PRO A 240 0.53 30.57 24.53
CA PRO A 240 -0.90 30.81 24.39
C PRO A 240 -1.20 31.62 23.14
N ALA A 241 -2.05 31.10 22.26
CA ALA A 241 -2.23 31.69 20.93
C ALA A 241 -2.96 33.05 20.95
N TRP A 242 -3.75 33.36 21.99
CA TRP A 242 -4.36 34.68 22.15
C TRP A 242 -3.32 35.79 22.34
N GLN A 243 -2.15 35.48 22.90
CA GLN A 243 -1.04 36.44 23.03
C GLN A 243 -0.41 36.77 21.69
N MET A 244 -0.59 35.92 20.67
CA MET A 244 -0.06 36.16 19.32
C MET A 244 -0.92 37.15 18.52
N CYS A 245 -2.23 37.15 18.73
CA CYS A 245 -3.16 38.05 18.06
C CYS A 245 -4.31 38.45 19.02
N PRO A 246 -4.14 39.53 19.80
CA PRO A 246 -5.17 40.00 20.73
C PRO A 246 -6.48 40.35 20.01
N GLY A 247 -7.59 39.80 20.48
CA GLY A 247 -8.92 40.01 19.90
C GLY A 247 -9.33 39.02 18.79
N ALA A 248 -8.42 38.18 18.29
CA ALA A 248 -8.77 37.10 17.37
C ALA A 248 -9.52 35.96 18.08
N ALA A 249 -10.48 35.33 17.38
CA ALA A 249 -11.27 34.25 17.95
C ALA A 249 -10.45 32.95 18.12
N THR A 250 -10.31 32.47 19.36
CA THR A 250 -9.56 31.24 19.70
C THR A 250 -10.30 29.94 19.40
N TYR A 251 -11.61 30.01 19.17
CA TYR A 251 -12.49 28.89 18.81
C TYR A 251 -13.44 29.28 17.66
N ARG A 252 -14.17 28.31 17.10
CA ARG A 252 -15.10 28.55 15.99
C ARG A 252 -16.30 29.38 16.46
N VAL A 253 -16.47 30.57 15.89
CA VAL A 253 -17.57 31.51 16.17
C VAL A 253 -18.48 31.76 14.97
N ARG A 254 -18.02 31.49 13.74
CA ARG A 254 -18.78 31.68 12.49
C ARG A 254 -18.76 30.42 11.62
N GLN A 255 -19.79 30.27 10.79
CA GLN A 255 -19.82 29.26 9.72
C GLN A 255 -19.17 29.80 8.44
N GLN A 256 -18.77 28.90 7.54
CA GLN A 256 -18.23 29.27 6.23
C GLN A 256 -19.40 29.56 5.27
N ASP A 257 -19.39 30.71 4.59
CA ASP A 257 -20.34 30.98 3.51
C ASP A 257 -19.77 30.47 2.17
N HIS A 258 -20.47 29.51 1.55
CA HIS A 258 -20.11 28.94 0.25
C HIS A 258 -20.69 29.71 -0.95
N LYS A 259 -21.62 30.66 -0.73
CA LYS A 259 -22.36 31.41 -1.76
C LYS A 259 -23.21 30.55 -2.70
N LEU A 260 -23.79 29.47 -2.19
CA LEU A 260 -24.58 28.51 -2.99
C LEU A 260 -25.84 29.14 -3.61
N TYR A 261 -26.34 30.26 -3.07
CA TYR A 261 -27.52 30.99 -3.56
C TYR A 261 -27.32 31.72 -4.90
N ILE A 262 -26.08 31.91 -5.37
CA ILE A 262 -25.78 32.63 -6.63
C ILE A 262 -25.76 31.68 -7.85
N ARG A 263 -25.86 30.37 -7.65
CA ARG A 263 -25.54 29.36 -8.67
C ARG A 263 -26.66 29.13 -9.69
N LEU A 264 -26.27 28.90 -10.94
CA LEU A 264 -27.15 28.49 -12.03
C LEU A 264 -27.92 27.18 -11.71
N ASP A 265 -27.34 26.25 -10.96
CA ASP A 265 -28.01 25.05 -10.44
C ASP A 265 -29.35 25.31 -9.75
N ASN A 266 -29.54 26.49 -9.14
CA ASN A 266 -30.80 26.82 -8.48
C ASN A 266 -31.92 26.98 -9.53
N LYS A 267 -31.63 27.61 -10.69
CA LYS A 267 -32.54 27.66 -11.85
C LYS A 267 -32.94 26.24 -12.29
N PHE A 268 -31.97 25.34 -12.39
CA PHE A 268 -32.24 23.95 -12.78
C PHE A 268 -33.13 23.22 -11.79
N ILE A 269 -32.95 23.44 -10.48
CA ILE A 269 -33.80 22.83 -9.44
C ILE A 269 -35.23 23.37 -9.52
N ASP A 270 -35.38 24.69 -9.66
CA ASP A 270 -36.69 25.36 -9.71
C ASP A 270 -37.46 24.93 -10.98
N GLU A 271 -36.83 24.92 -12.15
CA GLU A 271 -37.46 24.50 -13.42
C GLU A 271 -37.68 22.98 -13.50
N SER A 272 -36.91 22.16 -12.76
CA SER A 272 -37.09 20.71 -12.67
C SER A 272 -38.13 20.26 -11.63
N GLU A 273 -38.79 21.16 -10.90
CA GLU A 273 -39.82 20.80 -9.92
C GLU A 273 -40.91 19.84 -10.48
N PRO A 274 -41.42 19.99 -11.72
CA PRO A 274 -42.37 19.05 -12.31
C PRO A 274 -41.82 17.62 -12.47
N ALA A 275 -40.54 17.49 -12.83
CA ALA A 275 -39.87 16.20 -12.94
C ALA A 275 -39.62 15.59 -11.56
N LEU A 276 -39.12 16.39 -10.61
CA LEU A 276 -38.82 15.94 -9.25
C LEU A 276 -40.06 15.51 -8.46
N THR A 277 -41.23 16.10 -8.74
CA THR A 277 -42.48 15.82 -8.01
C THR A 277 -43.44 14.86 -8.72
N LYS A 278 -43.44 14.82 -10.06
CA LYS A 278 -44.41 14.04 -10.86
C LYS A 278 -43.76 13.07 -11.85
N GLY A 279 -42.44 13.07 -12.01
CA GLY A 279 -41.74 12.26 -13.01
C GLY A 279 -42.06 12.66 -14.46
N LEU A 280 -42.44 13.91 -14.70
CA LEU A 280 -42.72 14.41 -16.06
C LEU A 280 -41.42 14.82 -16.78
N PRO A 281 -41.31 14.56 -18.10
CA PRO A 281 -40.16 15.01 -18.88
C PRO A 281 -40.06 16.54 -18.90
N VAL A 282 -38.88 17.07 -18.55
CA VAL A 282 -38.57 18.50 -18.58
C VAL A 282 -37.30 18.74 -19.40
N HIS A 283 -37.31 19.76 -20.25
CA HIS A 283 -36.15 20.24 -21.00
C HIS A 283 -35.91 21.71 -20.63
N ILE A 284 -34.65 22.08 -20.42
CA ILE A 284 -34.24 23.40 -19.96
C ILE A 284 -33.05 23.86 -20.81
N ASP A 285 -33.09 25.11 -21.28
CA ASP A 285 -31.98 25.75 -21.99
C ASP A 285 -31.30 26.82 -21.12
N CYS A 286 -29.98 26.90 -21.22
CA CYS A 286 -29.18 27.94 -20.56
C CYS A 286 -27.83 28.18 -21.25
N GLU A 287 -27.38 29.44 -21.23
CA GLU A 287 -25.98 29.77 -21.50
C GLU A 287 -25.11 29.45 -20.27
N VAL A 288 -23.91 28.91 -20.50
CA VAL A 288 -22.97 28.47 -19.47
C VAL A 288 -21.62 29.16 -19.69
N ASN A 289 -20.99 29.63 -18.62
CA ASN A 289 -19.65 30.22 -18.65
C ASN A 289 -18.67 29.42 -17.78
N ASN A 290 -17.36 29.60 -17.99
CA ASN A 290 -16.32 28.96 -17.17
C ASN A 290 -16.37 29.33 -15.67
N THR A 291 -17.09 30.38 -15.30
CA THR A 291 -17.35 30.75 -13.89
C THR A 291 -18.34 29.81 -13.20
N ASP A 292 -19.19 29.15 -13.97
CA ASP A 292 -20.27 28.28 -13.53
C ASP A 292 -19.74 26.86 -13.30
N ARG A 293 -19.33 26.61 -12.06
CA ARG A 293 -18.64 25.39 -11.64
C ARG A 293 -19.58 24.46 -10.89
N ALA A 294 -19.29 23.15 -10.95
CA ALA A 294 -20.14 22.07 -10.43
C ALA A 294 -21.59 22.24 -10.92
N LEU A 295 -21.72 22.47 -12.23
CA LEU A 295 -23.01 22.54 -12.91
C LEU A 295 -23.65 21.18 -12.91
N GLY A 296 -24.94 21.16 -12.57
CA GLY A 296 -25.64 19.91 -12.37
C GLY A 296 -24.96 19.08 -11.29
N THR A 297 -24.92 19.58 -10.05
CA THR A 297 -24.46 18.78 -8.90
C THR A 297 -25.42 18.88 -7.73
N SER A 298 -26.14 20.00 -7.58
CA SER A 298 -27.20 20.12 -6.57
C SER A 298 -28.53 19.54 -7.01
N LEU A 299 -28.83 19.52 -8.31
CA LEU A 299 -29.97 18.76 -8.82
C LEU A 299 -29.75 17.24 -8.65
N SER A 300 -28.49 16.76 -8.71
CA SER A 300 -28.09 15.39 -8.31
C SER A 300 -28.54 15.06 -6.90
N HIS A 301 -28.19 15.96 -5.97
CA HIS A 301 -28.58 15.81 -4.57
C HIS A 301 -30.10 15.70 -4.42
N CYS A 302 -30.87 16.50 -5.15
CA CYS A 302 -32.33 16.45 -5.11
C CYS A 302 -32.87 15.12 -5.67
N VAL A 303 -32.40 14.67 -6.84
CA VAL A 303 -32.82 13.39 -7.44
C VAL A 303 -32.44 12.21 -6.54
N SER A 304 -31.17 12.02 -6.20
CA SER A 304 -30.71 10.88 -5.39
C SER A 304 -31.28 10.87 -3.96
N LYS A 305 -31.69 12.02 -3.41
CA LYS A 305 -32.34 12.09 -2.10
C LYS A 305 -33.83 11.72 -2.14
N LEU A 306 -34.49 11.92 -3.28
CA LEU A 306 -35.91 11.55 -3.48
C LEU A 306 -36.05 10.12 -3.97
N TYR A 307 -35.19 9.68 -4.90
CA TYR A 307 -35.32 8.43 -5.64
C TYR A 307 -34.23 7.38 -5.31
N GLY A 308 -33.20 7.72 -4.53
CA GLY A 308 -32.16 6.77 -4.13
C GLY A 308 -31.19 6.43 -5.27
N GLU A 309 -30.79 5.16 -5.35
CA GLU A 309 -29.87 4.62 -6.37
C GLU A 309 -30.58 4.28 -7.69
N ASP A 310 -31.88 3.96 -7.66
CA ASP A 310 -32.69 3.66 -8.86
C ASP A 310 -32.92 4.91 -9.74
N GLY A 311 -32.83 6.11 -9.13
CA GLY A 311 -32.90 7.38 -9.84
C GLY A 311 -34.27 7.68 -10.47
N LEU A 312 -34.24 8.55 -11.49
CA LEU A 312 -35.37 8.79 -12.38
C LEU A 312 -35.15 8.00 -13.68
N PRO A 313 -36.22 7.62 -14.41
CA PRO A 313 -36.08 6.98 -15.73
C PRO A 313 -35.26 7.83 -16.70
N GLU A 314 -34.56 7.18 -17.64
CA GLU A 314 -33.75 7.86 -18.66
C GLU A 314 -34.52 8.99 -19.35
N ASP A 315 -33.81 10.09 -19.62
CA ASP A 315 -34.32 11.26 -20.34
C ASP A 315 -35.54 11.99 -19.71
N THR A 316 -35.90 11.67 -18.46
CA THR A 316 -36.93 12.43 -17.69
C THR A 316 -36.53 13.88 -17.40
N ILE A 317 -35.24 14.22 -17.43
CA ILE A 317 -34.78 15.62 -17.37
C ILE A 317 -33.69 15.80 -18.43
N HIS A 318 -34.03 16.43 -19.55
CA HIS A 318 -33.10 16.95 -20.56
C HIS A 318 -32.49 18.28 -20.10
N ILE A 319 -31.77 18.13 -18.99
CA ILE A 319 -30.56 18.88 -18.60
C ILE A 319 -29.72 18.04 -17.62
N TRP A 320 -30.16 16.80 -17.28
CA TRP A 320 -29.76 16.18 -16.01
C TRP A 320 -29.64 14.66 -15.98
N ILE A 321 -30.50 13.91 -16.67
CA ILE A 321 -30.22 12.49 -16.97
C ILE A 321 -29.54 12.38 -18.33
N THR A 322 -29.73 13.37 -19.20
CA THR A 322 -28.82 13.70 -20.29
C THR A 322 -28.40 15.16 -20.13
N ILE A 323 -27.11 15.41 -19.88
CA ILE A 323 -26.47 16.73 -19.99
C ILE A 323 -25.92 16.85 -21.41
N GLU A 324 -26.40 17.83 -22.17
CA GLU A 324 -25.91 18.15 -23.51
C GLU A 324 -25.21 19.52 -23.47
N LEU A 325 -23.93 19.55 -23.86
CA LEU A 325 -23.10 20.75 -23.85
C LEU A 325 -22.55 21.02 -25.25
N GLU A 326 -23.14 22.01 -25.92
CA GLU A 326 -22.63 22.59 -27.16
C GLU A 326 -21.56 23.65 -26.82
N GLY A 327 -20.28 23.28 -26.92
CA GLY A 327 -19.17 24.12 -26.46
C GLY A 327 -17.90 23.33 -26.13
N ASP A 328 -17.13 23.84 -25.18
CA ASP A 328 -15.99 23.19 -24.55
C ASP A 328 -16.17 23.09 -23.03
N ALA A 329 -15.34 22.28 -22.36
CA ALA A 329 -15.37 22.12 -20.92
C ALA A 329 -13.97 22.04 -20.31
N ASN A 330 -13.86 22.48 -19.06
CA ASN A 330 -12.60 22.50 -18.32
C ASN A 330 -12.31 21.10 -17.70
N ASP A 331 -11.50 21.04 -16.65
CA ASP A 331 -11.18 19.79 -15.94
C ASP A 331 -12.40 19.16 -15.25
N TYR A 332 -12.28 17.87 -14.90
CA TYR A 332 -13.21 17.13 -14.04
C TYR A 332 -14.61 16.86 -14.61
N VAL A 333 -14.77 16.93 -15.93
CA VAL A 333 -16.01 16.55 -16.63
C VAL A 333 -16.43 15.13 -16.26
N GLY A 334 -17.66 14.96 -15.75
CA GLY A 334 -18.18 13.66 -15.30
C GLY A 334 -17.49 13.07 -14.06
N LYS A 335 -16.81 13.88 -13.23
CA LYS A 335 -16.25 13.47 -11.94
C LYS A 335 -17.30 12.78 -11.06
N GLY A 336 -17.11 11.51 -10.75
CA GLY A 336 -18.05 10.70 -10.00
C GLY A 336 -19.39 10.43 -10.71
N LEU A 337 -19.41 10.37 -12.05
CA LEU A 337 -20.62 10.05 -12.82
C LEU A 337 -21.31 8.80 -12.27
N SER A 338 -22.62 8.92 -12.05
CA SER A 338 -23.45 7.97 -11.30
C SER A 338 -24.81 7.79 -11.99
N GLY A 339 -24.79 7.32 -13.24
CA GLY A 339 -25.97 6.84 -13.98
C GLY A 339 -26.46 7.76 -15.10
N GLY A 340 -26.18 9.07 -15.04
CA GLY A 340 -26.53 10.01 -16.10
C GLY A 340 -25.70 9.82 -17.38
N ARG A 341 -26.26 10.29 -18.49
CA ARG A 341 -25.61 10.48 -19.79
C ARG A 341 -25.05 11.89 -19.90
N LEU A 342 -23.86 12.00 -20.45
CA LEU A 342 -23.15 13.25 -20.70
C LEU A 342 -22.76 13.30 -22.18
N ILE A 343 -23.08 14.41 -22.84
CA ILE A 343 -22.84 14.64 -24.25
C ILE A 343 -22.10 15.98 -24.37
N VAL A 344 -20.91 15.98 -24.95
CA VAL A 344 -20.10 17.20 -25.18
C VAL A 344 -19.64 17.25 -26.62
N TYR A 345 -19.94 18.35 -27.32
CA TYR A 345 -19.57 18.55 -28.72
C TYR A 345 -19.33 20.03 -29.04
N PRO A 346 -18.42 20.38 -29.96
CA PRO A 346 -18.14 21.76 -30.32
C PRO A 346 -19.32 22.42 -31.04
N PRO A 347 -19.48 23.75 -30.99
CA PRO A 347 -20.59 24.45 -31.64
C PRO A 347 -20.75 24.09 -33.12
N LYS A 348 -21.99 23.89 -33.58
CA LYS A 348 -22.29 23.43 -34.96
C LYS A 348 -21.83 24.40 -36.07
N GLN A 349 -21.44 25.62 -35.70
CA GLN A 349 -20.88 26.65 -36.58
C GLN A 349 -19.34 26.66 -36.59
N SER A 350 -18.67 25.83 -35.78
CA SER A 350 -17.21 25.77 -35.69
C SER A 350 -16.59 25.26 -36.99
N THR A 351 -15.45 25.83 -37.37
CA THR A 351 -14.74 25.52 -38.61
C THR A 351 -13.50 24.64 -38.41
N PHE A 352 -13.18 24.30 -37.16
CA PHE A 352 -12.06 23.43 -36.80
C PHE A 352 -12.55 21.99 -36.68
N LYS A 353 -11.68 21.01 -36.91
CA LYS A 353 -12.02 19.59 -36.72
C LYS A 353 -11.96 19.23 -35.23
N ALA A 354 -13.01 18.64 -34.69
CA ALA A 354 -13.05 18.21 -33.31
C ALA A 354 -11.94 17.19 -32.98
N GLU A 355 -11.75 16.19 -33.87
CA GLU A 355 -10.78 15.09 -33.73
C GLU A 355 -9.30 15.52 -33.59
N GLU A 356 -8.97 16.78 -33.89
CA GLU A 356 -7.63 17.37 -33.79
C GLU A 356 -7.50 18.36 -32.62
N ASN A 357 -8.58 18.66 -31.88
CA ASN A 357 -8.64 19.71 -30.87
C ASN A 357 -9.11 19.21 -29.50
N ILE A 358 -8.62 19.84 -28.42
CA ILE A 358 -9.03 19.53 -27.05
C ILE A 358 -10.37 20.20 -26.78
N ILE A 359 -11.36 19.40 -26.36
CA ILE A 359 -12.73 19.85 -26.04
C ILE A 359 -13.04 19.69 -24.55
N ILE A 360 -12.39 18.74 -23.86
CA ILE A 360 -12.52 18.57 -22.40
C ILE A 360 -11.16 18.51 -21.72
N GLY A 361 -11.10 19.05 -20.49
CA GLY A 361 -9.89 19.11 -19.68
C GLY A 361 -9.41 17.78 -19.10
N ASN A 362 -8.64 17.89 -18.03
CA ASN A 362 -7.96 16.78 -17.37
C ASN A 362 -8.89 16.03 -16.40
N VAL A 363 -8.53 14.78 -16.09
CA VAL A 363 -9.12 14.02 -14.95
C VAL A 363 -10.64 13.82 -15.11
N CYS A 364 -11.10 13.77 -16.36
CA CYS A 364 -12.49 13.48 -16.69
C CYS A 364 -12.87 12.04 -16.30
N LEU A 365 -14.13 11.84 -15.88
CA LEU A 365 -14.67 10.59 -15.36
C LEU A 365 -13.95 10.04 -14.11
N TYR A 366 -13.32 10.91 -13.31
CA TYR A 366 -12.62 10.49 -12.10
C TYR A 366 -13.54 9.75 -11.12
N GLY A 367 -13.24 8.48 -10.88
CA GLY A 367 -13.99 7.66 -9.90
C GLY A 367 -15.43 7.35 -10.31
N ALA A 368 -15.80 7.46 -11.60
CA ALA A 368 -17.16 7.23 -12.08
C ALA A 368 -17.63 5.78 -11.86
N THR A 369 -18.89 5.59 -11.46
CA THR A 369 -19.44 4.29 -11.03
C THR A 369 -20.64 3.78 -11.83
N SER A 370 -21.27 4.62 -12.67
CA SER A 370 -22.22 4.22 -13.71
C SER A 370 -22.52 5.40 -14.64
N GLY A 371 -23.21 5.17 -15.76
CA GLY A 371 -23.61 6.21 -16.72
C GLY A 371 -22.79 6.21 -18.01
N GLU A 372 -23.10 7.16 -18.89
CA GLU A 372 -22.60 7.21 -20.27
C GLU A 372 -21.95 8.57 -20.56
N ALA A 373 -20.87 8.58 -21.34
CA ALA A 373 -20.19 9.81 -21.74
C ALA A 373 -19.79 9.77 -23.22
N PHE A 374 -20.38 10.66 -24.03
CA PHE A 374 -20.11 10.80 -25.45
C PHE A 374 -19.43 12.16 -25.67
N ILE A 375 -18.19 12.17 -26.16
CA ILE A 375 -17.38 13.39 -26.31
C ILE A 375 -16.80 13.45 -27.73
N GLN A 376 -17.23 14.43 -28.52
CA GLN A 376 -16.63 14.70 -29.83
C GLN A 376 -15.43 15.63 -29.63
N GLY A 377 -14.23 15.08 -29.79
CA GLY A 377 -12.94 15.76 -29.65
C GLY A 377 -11.97 15.04 -28.71
N ILE A 378 -10.87 15.72 -28.39
CA ILE A 378 -9.78 15.19 -27.55
C ILE A 378 -10.00 15.57 -26.08
N ALA A 379 -9.78 14.63 -25.16
CA ALA A 379 -9.54 14.91 -23.74
C ALA A 379 -8.06 15.17 -23.45
N ALA A 380 -7.79 16.04 -22.47
CA ALA A 380 -6.44 16.22 -21.93
C ALA A 380 -5.98 15.01 -21.08
N GLU A 381 -5.15 15.22 -20.05
CA GLU A 381 -4.54 14.10 -19.31
C GLU A 381 -5.53 13.35 -18.41
N ARG A 382 -5.21 12.09 -18.11
CA ARG A 382 -5.88 11.26 -17.08
C ARG A 382 -7.36 10.99 -17.33
N PHE A 383 -7.80 10.98 -18.58
CA PHE A 383 -9.16 10.57 -18.95
C PHE A 383 -9.50 9.17 -18.40
N GLY A 384 -10.66 9.01 -17.74
CA GLY A 384 -11.10 7.73 -17.18
C GLY A 384 -10.31 7.24 -15.97
N VAL A 385 -9.56 8.12 -15.28
CA VAL A 385 -8.78 7.74 -14.10
C VAL A 385 -9.67 7.21 -12.97
N ARG A 386 -9.38 6.00 -12.49
CA ARG A 386 -10.27 5.27 -11.56
C ARG A 386 -11.72 5.13 -12.04
N ASN A 387 -12.00 5.07 -13.34
CA ASN A 387 -13.34 4.67 -13.80
C ASN A 387 -13.64 3.25 -13.27
N SER A 388 -14.82 3.08 -12.68
CA SER A 388 -15.28 1.87 -12.00
C SER A 388 -16.62 1.36 -12.54
N GLY A 389 -17.21 2.01 -13.55
CA GLY A 389 -18.48 1.56 -14.12
C GLY A 389 -19.11 2.39 -15.25
N ALA A 390 -18.56 3.56 -15.60
CA ALA A 390 -19.09 4.37 -16.70
C ALA A 390 -18.65 3.85 -18.07
N ASN A 391 -19.54 3.97 -19.06
CA ASN A 391 -19.23 3.77 -20.47
C ASN A 391 -18.86 5.11 -21.11
N ALA A 392 -17.81 5.16 -21.92
CA ALA A 392 -17.38 6.40 -22.57
C ALA A 392 -16.89 6.19 -23.99
N VAL A 393 -17.18 7.14 -24.88
CA VAL A 393 -16.68 7.21 -26.26
C VAL A 393 -16.09 8.60 -26.50
N ILE A 394 -14.84 8.64 -26.99
CA ILE A 394 -14.10 9.88 -27.22
C ILE A 394 -13.20 9.78 -28.47
N GLU A 395 -12.93 10.91 -29.13
CA GLU A 395 -12.13 10.94 -30.37
C GLU A 395 -10.60 11.03 -30.12
N GLY A 396 -10.15 11.33 -28.89
CA GLY A 396 -8.75 11.22 -28.50
C GLY A 396 -8.51 11.47 -27.01
N THR A 397 -7.33 11.09 -26.51
CA THR A 397 -6.97 11.23 -25.08
C THR A 397 -5.50 11.58 -24.87
N GLY A 398 -5.19 12.45 -23.91
CA GLY A 398 -3.82 12.74 -23.48
C GLY A 398 -3.12 11.62 -22.71
N ASP A 399 -2.04 11.97 -22.00
CA ASP A 399 -1.24 11.03 -21.22
C ASP A 399 -2.03 10.44 -20.03
N HIS A 400 -1.68 9.22 -19.62
CA HIS A 400 -2.25 8.50 -18.46
C HIS A 400 -3.76 8.19 -18.52
N ALA A 401 -4.35 8.05 -19.70
CA ALA A 401 -5.73 7.59 -19.83
C ALA A 401 -5.95 6.16 -19.27
N CYS A 402 -7.15 5.91 -18.74
CA CYS A 402 -7.58 4.68 -18.07
C CYS A 402 -6.71 4.24 -16.87
N LYS A 403 -5.93 5.15 -16.26
CA LYS A 403 -5.09 4.85 -15.11
C LYS A 403 -5.93 4.40 -13.91
N TYR A 404 -5.56 3.29 -13.28
CA TYR A 404 -6.29 2.70 -12.13
C TYR A 404 -7.78 2.39 -12.38
N MET A 405 -8.21 2.24 -13.63
CA MET A 405 -9.58 1.85 -13.97
C MET A 405 -9.88 0.42 -13.45
N THR A 406 -11.05 0.24 -12.86
CA THR A 406 -11.53 -1.00 -12.22
C THR A 406 -12.82 -1.55 -12.81
N GLY A 407 -13.49 -0.81 -13.70
CA GLY A 407 -14.75 -1.18 -14.34
C GLY A 407 -15.19 -0.18 -15.40
N GLY A 408 -16.24 -0.52 -16.16
CA GLY A 408 -16.74 0.27 -17.30
C GLY A 408 -16.09 -0.09 -18.64
N ARG A 409 -16.53 0.60 -19.70
CA ARG A 409 -16.02 0.46 -21.08
C ARG A 409 -15.55 1.81 -21.62
N VAL A 410 -14.36 1.89 -22.19
CA VAL A 410 -13.84 3.12 -22.82
C VAL A 410 -13.47 2.88 -24.28
N VAL A 411 -14.08 3.62 -25.20
CA VAL A 411 -13.77 3.60 -26.63
C VAL A 411 -13.03 4.88 -27.00
N VAL A 412 -11.86 4.75 -27.62
CA VAL A 412 -11.08 5.88 -28.16
C VAL A 412 -10.96 5.74 -29.67
N LEU A 413 -11.56 6.67 -30.41
CA LEU A 413 -11.65 6.66 -31.88
C LEU A 413 -10.47 7.34 -32.59
N GLY A 414 -9.44 7.75 -31.84
CA GLY A 414 -8.26 8.42 -32.40
C GLY A 414 -7.05 8.35 -31.47
N THR A 415 -6.24 9.41 -31.44
CA THR A 415 -4.90 9.34 -30.85
C THR A 415 -4.90 9.27 -29.32
N THR A 416 -3.92 8.54 -28.77
CA THR A 416 -3.70 8.39 -27.32
C THR A 416 -2.33 8.91 -26.89
N GLY A 417 -2.23 9.36 -25.65
CA GLY A 417 -0.98 9.68 -24.96
C GLY A 417 -0.27 8.47 -24.34
N ARG A 418 0.79 8.74 -23.60
CA ARG A 418 1.73 7.78 -22.99
C ARG A 418 1.21 7.21 -21.66
N ASN A 419 1.80 6.07 -21.26
CA ASN A 419 1.53 5.38 -20.00
C ASN A 419 0.02 5.07 -19.82
N PHE A 420 -0.62 4.65 -20.91
CA PHE A 420 -2.02 4.26 -20.98
C PHE A 420 -2.27 2.99 -20.14
N ALA A 421 -3.44 2.92 -19.48
CA ALA A 421 -3.90 1.80 -18.65
C ALA A 421 -2.98 1.40 -17.47
N ALA A 422 -2.08 2.28 -17.03
CA ALA A 422 -1.21 1.97 -15.89
C ALA A 422 -2.00 1.71 -14.59
N GLY A 423 -1.78 0.56 -13.97
CA GLY A 423 -2.53 0.11 -12.78
C GLY A 423 -4.00 -0.24 -13.04
N MET A 424 -4.43 -0.36 -14.30
CA MET A 424 -5.78 -0.81 -14.66
C MET A 424 -5.97 -2.27 -14.20
N SER A 425 -7.03 -2.52 -13.43
CA SER A 425 -7.29 -3.80 -12.74
C SER A 425 -8.68 -4.37 -12.99
N GLY A 426 -9.52 -3.65 -13.75
CA GLY A 426 -10.80 -4.13 -14.26
C GLY A 426 -11.39 -3.18 -15.31
N GLY A 427 -12.45 -3.63 -15.99
CA GLY A 427 -13.04 -2.93 -17.14
C GLY A 427 -12.33 -3.24 -18.46
N MET A 428 -12.77 -2.60 -19.54
CA MET A 428 -12.28 -2.83 -20.91
C MET A 428 -12.07 -1.51 -21.64
N ALA A 429 -11.05 -1.44 -22.50
CA ALA A 429 -10.88 -0.32 -23.42
C ALA A 429 -10.62 -0.79 -24.86
N TYR A 430 -11.12 -0.04 -25.83
CA TYR A 430 -10.99 -0.30 -27.26
C TYR A 430 -10.42 0.96 -27.93
N ILE A 431 -9.27 0.83 -28.61
CA ILE A 431 -8.55 1.96 -29.20
C ILE A 431 -8.40 1.72 -30.70
N LEU A 432 -8.83 2.69 -31.51
CA LEU A 432 -8.65 2.68 -32.96
C LEU A 432 -7.24 3.15 -33.34
N ASP A 433 -6.28 2.22 -33.45
CA ASP A 433 -4.89 2.56 -33.78
C ASP A 433 -4.62 2.53 -35.29
N MET A 434 -5.02 3.60 -35.98
CA MET A 434 -4.75 3.79 -37.41
C MET A 434 -3.25 3.91 -37.75
N ALA A 435 -2.39 4.21 -36.78
CA ALA A 435 -0.97 4.50 -37.00
C ALA A 435 -0.04 3.35 -36.56
N HIS A 436 -0.57 2.28 -35.96
CA HIS A 436 0.18 1.19 -35.32
C HIS A 436 1.22 1.66 -34.28
N THR A 437 0.93 2.76 -33.58
CA THR A 437 1.84 3.36 -32.57
C THR A 437 1.48 3.01 -31.13
N PHE A 438 0.27 2.48 -30.88
CA PHE A 438 -0.32 2.38 -29.56
C PHE A 438 0.47 1.48 -28.61
N THR A 439 1.00 0.36 -29.11
CA THR A 439 1.81 -0.61 -28.34
C THR A 439 2.99 0.05 -27.59
N SER A 440 3.58 1.11 -28.14
CA SER A 440 4.69 1.84 -27.50
C SER A 440 4.27 2.76 -26.33
N LYS A 441 2.96 3.03 -26.21
CA LYS A 441 2.38 4.00 -25.27
C LYS A 441 1.68 3.34 -24.08
N VAL A 442 1.41 2.03 -24.14
CA VAL A 442 0.71 1.28 -23.07
C VAL A 442 1.69 0.83 -21.99
N ASN A 443 1.26 0.84 -20.74
CA ASN A 443 1.98 0.21 -19.64
C ASN A 443 1.53 -1.25 -19.48
N MET A 444 2.39 -2.19 -19.88
CA MET A 444 2.11 -3.63 -19.92
C MET A 444 2.21 -4.35 -18.56
N GLU A 445 2.37 -3.64 -17.43
CA GLU A 445 2.57 -4.24 -16.10
C GLU A 445 1.38 -5.10 -15.63
N MET A 446 0.14 -4.68 -15.94
CA MET A 446 -1.10 -5.36 -15.51
C MET A 446 -2.07 -5.70 -16.65
N VAL A 447 -1.80 -5.26 -17.88
CA VAL A 447 -2.73 -5.38 -19.02
C VAL A 447 -2.12 -6.13 -20.21
N GLU A 448 -2.98 -6.84 -20.91
CA GLU A 448 -2.71 -7.52 -22.17
C GLU A 448 -3.33 -6.73 -23.34
N LEU A 449 -2.71 -6.80 -24.52
CA LEU A 449 -3.22 -6.24 -25.76
C LEU A 449 -3.74 -7.37 -26.66
N GLY A 450 -5.03 -7.35 -26.97
CA GLY A 450 -5.70 -8.31 -27.84
C GLY A 450 -6.35 -7.66 -29.07
N LYS A 451 -7.00 -8.49 -29.88
CA LYS A 451 -7.92 -8.05 -30.94
C LYS A 451 -9.36 -8.34 -30.52
N VAL A 452 -10.30 -7.53 -30.99
CA VAL A 452 -11.73 -7.74 -30.72
C VAL A 452 -12.24 -8.88 -31.61
N THR A 453 -12.39 -10.08 -31.05
CA THR A 453 -12.80 -11.30 -31.78
C THR A 453 -14.13 -11.90 -31.31
N ASP A 454 -14.56 -11.65 -30.07
CA ASP A 454 -15.85 -12.14 -29.56
C ASP A 454 -17.01 -11.35 -30.21
N PRO A 455 -17.97 -12.03 -30.90
CA PRO A 455 -19.16 -11.38 -31.44
C PRO A 455 -19.94 -10.51 -30.44
N LYS A 456 -19.94 -10.84 -29.14
CA LYS A 456 -20.60 -10.03 -28.11
C LYS A 456 -19.91 -8.68 -27.92
N GLU A 457 -18.58 -8.68 -27.86
CA GLU A 457 -17.78 -7.48 -27.68
C GLU A 457 -17.73 -6.63 -28.96
N ILE A 458 -17.77 -7.26 -30.14
CA ILE A 458 -17.96 -6.56 -31.42
C ILE A 458 -19.31 -5.82 -31.44
N ALA A 459 -20.39 -6.48 -30.99
CA ALA A 459 -21.72 -5.86 -30.92
C ALA A 459 -21.76 -4.71 -29.89
N ALA A 460 -21.16 -4.89 -28.71
CA ALA A 460 -21.10 -3.85 -27.69
C ALA A 460 -20.28 -2.62 -28.13
N LEU A 461 -19.11 -2.84 -28.76
CA LEU A 461 -18.30 -1.78 -29.36
C LEU A 461 -19.07 -1.03 -30.45
N ARG A 462 -19.77 -1.76 -31.32
CA ARG A 462 -20.58 -1.16 -32.39
C ARG A 462 -21.72 -0.32 -31.82
N SER A 463 -22.46 -0.81 -30.83
CA SER A 463 -23.54 -0.05 -30.17
C SER A 463 -23.02 1.28 -29.66
N LEU A 464 -21.95 1.28 -28.85
CA LEU A 464 -21.40 2.52 -28.27
C LEU A 464 -21.02 3.56 -29.35
N ILE A 465 -20.53 3.12 -30.52
CA ILE A 465 -20.19 4.02 -31.63
C ILE A 465 -21.45 4.49 -32.38
N GLU A 466 -22.47 3.63 -32.51
CA GLU A 466 -23.79 4.01 -33.05
C GLU A 466 -24.51 5.01 -32.15
N ASP A 467 -24.43 4.86 -30.83
CA ASP A 467 -24.95 5.78 -29.81
C ASP A 467 -24.19 7.13 -29.88
N HIS A 468 -22.86 7.09 -29.91
CA HIS A 468 -22.03 8.29 -30.07
C HIS A 468 -22.35 9.07 -31.36
N ARG A 469 -22.60 8.35 -32.47
CA ARG A 469 -23.09 8.95 -33.73
C ARG A 469 -24.51 9.51 -33.56
N HIS A 470 -25.42 8.80 -32.89
CA HIS A 470 -26.81 9.21 -32.76
C HIS A 470 -26.94 10.55 -32.02
N TYR A 471 -26.23 10.68 -30.90
CA TYR A 471 -26.28 11.88 -30.06
C TYR A 471 -25.50 13.07 -30.63
N ILE A 472 -24.32 12.84 -31.23
CA ILE A 472 -23.39 13.93 -31.58
C ILE A 472 -23.24 14.13 -33.10
N SER A 473 -23.67 13.18 -33.93
CA SER A 473 -23.46 13.20 -35.38
C SER A 473 -21.98 13.25 -35.83
N SER A 474 -21.05 12.78 -34.98
CA SER A 474 -19.58 12.78 -35.23
C SER A 474 -19.20 12.24 -36.63
N GLU A 475 -18.35 12.99 -37.35
CA GLU A 475 -17.78 12.57 -38.63
C GLU A 475 -16.83 11.36 -38.49
N VAL A 476 -16.12 11.24 -37.37
CA VAL A 476 -15.25 10.09 -37.09
C VAL A 476 -16.11 8.84 -36.93
N ALA A 477 -17.16 8.90 -36.11
CA ALA A 477 -18.07 7.77 -35.90
C ALA A 477 -18.82 7.36 -37.18
N ASN A 478 -19.27 8.34 -37.98
CA ASN A 478 -19.85 8.07 -39.30
C ASN A 478 -18.89 7.30 -40.22
N ARG A 479 -17.61 7.73 -40.31
CA ARG A 479 -16.58 7.01 -41.08
C ARG A 479 -16.36 5.59 -40.54
N VAL A 480 -16.20 5.45 -39.22
CA VAL A 480 -15.93 4.16 -38.56
C VAL A 480 -17.08 3.16 -38.75
N LEU A 481 -18.33 3.61 -38.74
CA LEU A 481 -19.50 2.74 -38.92
C LEU A 481 -19.74 2.31 -40.37
N ASN A 482 -19.40 3.17 -41.34
CA ASN A 482 -19.51 2.82 -42.76
C ASN A 482 -18.49 1.72 -43.15
N ASP A 483 -17.24 1.86 -42.72
CA ASP A 483 -16.15 0.92 -43.05
C ASP A 483 -15.81 -0.05 -41.89
N PHE A 484 -16.76 -0.31 -40.99
CA PHE A 484 -16.54 -1.03 -39.73
C PHE A 484 -15.85 -2.39 -39.91
N HIS A 485 -16.21 -3.16 -40.96
CA HIS A 485 -15.58 -4.45 -41.26
C HIS A 485 -14.09 -4.35 -41.62
N HIS A 486 -13.65 -3.24 -42.22
CA HIS A 486 -12.25 -3.00 -42.58
C HIS A 486 -11.45 -2.41 -41.42
N LEU A 487 -12.11 -1.65 -40.53
CA LEU A 487 -11.48 -1.01 -39.37
C LEU A 487 -11.45 -1.89 -38.12
N LEU A 488 -12.34 -2.89 -38.00
CA LEU A 488 -12.36 -3.82 -36.86
C LEU A 488 -11.00 -4.46 -36.53
N PRO A 489 -10.15 -4.89 -37.49
CA PRO A 489 -8.83 -5.44 -37.20
C PRO A 489 -7.80 -4.43 -36.68
N LEU A 490 -8.08 -3.12 -36.76
CA LEU A 490 -7.26 -2.01 -36.24
C LEU A 490 -7.65 -1.61 -34.80
N PHE A 491 -8.78 -2.10 -34.29
CA PHE A 491 -9.13 -1.91 -32.88
C PHE A 491 -8.26 -2.79 -32.00
N VAL A 492 -7.44 -2.14 -31.18
CA VAL A 492 -6.69 -2.78 -30.09
C VAL A 492 -7.59 -2.87 -28.87
N TRP A 493 -7.74 -4.09 -28.35
CA TRP A 493 -8.47 -4.36 -27.12
C TRP A 493 -7.49 -4.39 -25.95
N VAL A 494 -7.73 -3.59 -24.92
CA VAL A 494 -6.92 -3.54 -23.69
C VAL A 494 -7.71 -4.19 -22.57
N MET A 495 -7.13 -5.24 -21.98
CA MET A 495 -7.77 -6.01 -20.92
C MET A 495 -6.79 -6.32 -19.78
N PRO A 496 -7.15 -6.07 -18.51
CA PRO A 496 -6.33 -6.45 -17.36
C PRO A 496 -6.27 -7.98 -17.19
N MET A 497 -5.07 -8.52 -16.91
CA MET A 497 -4.86 -9.96 -16.80
C MET A 497 -5.67 -10.60 -15.67
N ASP A 498 -5.72 -9.96 -14.49
CA ASP A 498 -6.53 -10.44 -13.36
C ASP A 498 -8.03 -10.39 -13.66
N TYR A 499 -8.49 -9.38 -14.39
CA TYR A 499 -9.90 -9.23 -14.77
C TYR A 499 -10.31 -10.29 -15.80
N LYS A 500 -9.45 -10.58 -16.77
CA LYS A 500 -9.60 -11.68 -17.74
C LYS A 500 -9.73 -13.03 -17.03
N ARG A 501 -8.83 -13.33 -16.08
CA ARG A 501 -8.92 -14.55 -15.27
C ARG A 501 -10.26 -14.66 -14.54
N VAL A 502 -10.72 -13.59 -13.90
CA VAL A 502 -12.01 -13.60 -13.16
C VAL A 502 -13.21 -13.79 -14.09
N LEU A 503 -13.22 -13.17 -15.28
CA LEU A 503 -14.29 -13.40 -16.27
C LEU A 503 -14.28 -14.81 -16.85
N GLU A 504 -13.09 -15.38 -17.11
CA GLU A 504 -12.94 -16.77 -17.55
C GLU A 504 -13.42 -17.76 -16.47
N GLU A 505 -13.07 -17.53 -15.20
CA GLU A 505 -13.58 -18.31 -14.05
C GLU A 505 -15.11 -18.19 -13.88
N GLN A 506 -15.68 -17.00 -14.06
CA GLN A 506 -17.13 -16.78 -14.01
C GLN A 506 -17.84 -17.48 -15.17
N ALA A 507 -17.35 -17.35 -16.40
CA ALA A 507 -17.89 -18.03 -17.57
C ALA A 507 -17.80 -19.56 -17.45
N ALA A 508 -16.73 -20.09 -16.83
CA ALA A 508 -16.60 -21.50 -16.53
C ALA A 508 -17.63 -21.97 -15.48
N LYS A 509 -17.81 -21.23 -14.39
CA LYS A 509 -18.83 -21.50 -13.35
C LYS A 509 -20.25 -21.44 -13.92
N GLU A 510 -20.58 -20.41 -14.70
CA GLU A 510 -21.88 -20.32 -15.39
C GLU A 510 -22.11 -21.49 -16.34
N LYS A 511 -21.07 -21.93 -17.07
CA LYS A 511 -21.18 -23.07 -17.98
C LYS A 511 -21.38 -24.37 -17.20
N GLU A 512 -20.69 -24.55 -16.08
CA GLU A 512 -20.90 -25.69 -15.17
C GLU A 512 -22.31 -25.68 -14.57
N GLU A 513 -22.80 -24.54 -14.10
CA GLU A 513 -24.15 -24.38 -13.58
C GLU A 513 -25.22 -24.61 -14.65
N LYS A 514 -25.04 -24.08 -15.87
CA LYS A 514 -25.91 -24.36 -17.03
C LYS A 514 -25.89 -25.85 -17.40
N MET A 515 -24.73 -26.52 -17.39
CA MET A 515 -24.65 -27.97 -17.60
C MET A 515 -25.36 -28.74 -16.47
N ARG A 516 -25.23 -28.30 -15.21
CA ARG A 516 -25.87 -28.91 -14.04
C ARG A 516 -27.40 -28.75 -14.08
N LEU A 517 -27.89 -27.60 -14.53
CA LEU A 517 -29.32 -27.34 -14.74
C LEU A 517 -29.87 -28.19 -15.90
N CYS A 518 -29.20 -28.20 -17.06
CA CYS A 518 -29.58 -29.05 -18.20
C CYS A 518 -29.55 -30.55 -17.88
N ALA A 519 -28.73 -30.99 -16.92
CA ALA A 519 -28.68 -32.39 -16.48
C ALA A 519 -29.91 -32.82 -15.66
N ILE A 520 -30.68 -31.88 -15.11
CA ILE A 520 -31.88 -32.17 -14.29
C ILE A 520 -33.13 -32.42 -15.16
N ASP A 521 -33.16 -31.90 -16.40
CA ASP A 521 -34.28 -32.09 -17.35
C ASP A 521 -34.28 -33.46 -18.07
N LEU A 522 -33.34 -34.35 -17.77
CA LEU A 522 -33.23 -35.70 -18.37
C LEU A 522 -33.85 -36.82 -17.51
N VAL A 523 -34.88 -36.52 -16.72
CA VAL A 523 -35.74 -37.54 -16.09
C VAL A 523 -36.91 -37.89 -17.02
N PRO A 524 -36.95 -39.08 -17.65
CA PRO A 524 -38.02 -39.41 -18.58
C PRO A 524 -39.34 -39.63 -17.84
N SER A 525 -40.33 -38.78 -18.13
CA SER A 525 -41.69 -38.95 -17.61
C SER A 525 -42.31 -40.25 -18.15
N ARG A 526 -42.64 -41.17 -17.24
CA ARG A 526 -43.16 -42.50 -17.58
C ARG A 526 -44.58 -42.44 -18.14
N THR A 527 -44.75 -42.85 -19.40
CA THR A 527 -46.04 -43.39 -19.88
C THR A 527 -45.84 -44.39 -21.03
N ALA A 528 -46.74 -45.38 -21.12
CA ALA A 528 -46.92 -46.36 -22.21
C ALA A 528 -45.87 -47.52 -22.40
N THR A 529 -46.07 -48.59 -21.60
CA THR A 529 -46.21 -50.01 -22.03
C THR A 529 -45.30 -50.64 -23.10
N SER A 530 -44.42 -51.57 -22.67
CA SER A 530 -44.49 -53.03 -22.97
C SER A 530 -43.37 -53.78 -22.19
N GLN A 531 -43.68 -54.67 -21.23
CA GLN A 531 -43.53 -56.15 -21.35
C GLN A 531 -42.18 -56.57 -22.01
N VAL A 532 -41.24 -57.34 -21.44
CA VAL A 532 -41.21 -58.52 -20.53
C VAL A 532 -39.83 -58.48 -19.79
N ASN A 533 -39.50 -59.04 -18.59
CA ASN A 533 -40.06 -60.11 -17.74
C ASN A 533 -39.98 -59.77 -16.22
N LEU A 534 -40.08 -60.78 -15.32
CA LEU A 534 -39.84 -60.68 -13.87
C LEU A 534 -39.25 -61.98 -13.27
N ALA A 535 -38.59 -61.86 -12.09
CA ALA A 535 -38.19 -62.92 -11.14
C ALA A 535 -37.06 -63.90 -11.59
N SER A 536 -36.31 -64.58 -10.71
CA SER A 536 -36.39 -64.76 -9.24
C SER A 536 -35.00 -64.98 -8.58
N GLU A 537 -34.91 -64.81 -7.25
CA GLU A 537 -34.01 -65.52 -6.30
C GLU A 537 -32.46 -65.40 -6.48
N SER A 538 -31.60 -65.56 -5.46
CA SER A 538 -31.74 -65.67 -3.99
C SER A 538 -30.42 -65.22 -3.31
N LEU A 539 -30.42 -65.01 -1.99
CA LEU A 539 -29.21 -64.71 -1.20
C LEU A 539 -28.47 -66.00 -0.78
N GLU A 540 -27.25 -65.86 -0.23
CA GLU A 540 -26.34 -66.93 0.27
C GLU A 540 -25.59 -67.67 -0.87
N ASP A 541 -24.26 -67.89 -0.84
CA ASP A 541 -23.43 -68.26 0.31
C ASP A 541 -21.97 -67.71 0.34
N ILE A 542 -21.37 -67.91 1.51
CA ILE A 542 -20.05 -67.54 2.06
C ILE A 542 -18.83 -68.07 1.24
N LEU A 543 -17.72 -67.30 1.16
CA LEU A 543 -16.32 -67.70 1.54
C LEU A 543 -15.22 -66.78 0.95
N LEU A 544 -14.35 -66.25 1.82
CA LEU A 544 -13.01 -65.72 1.46
C LEU A 544 -11.99 -66.87 1.37
N PRO A 545 -10.95 -66.74 0.53
CA PRO A 545 -9.61 -66.66 1.12
C PRO A 545 -8.64 -65.66 0.45
N LYS A 546 -7.51 -65.42 1.12
CA LYS A 546 -6.42 -64.50 0.76
C LYS A 546 -5.35 -65.12 -0.16
N GLU A 547 -4.72 -64.25 -0.96
CA GLU A 547 -3.31 -64.27 -1.41
C GLU A 547 -2.85 -65.42 -2.35
N PRO A 548 -1.69 -65.30 -3.04
CA PRO A 548 -0.70 -64.20 -3.04
C PRO A 548 -0.46 -63.55 -4.42
N ALA A 549 0.29 -62.44 -4.43
CA ALA A 549 0.77 -61.79 -5.65
C ALA A 549 1.94 -62.57 -6.30
N GLN A 550 1.98 -62.60 -7.64
CA GLN A 550 3.17 -62.97 -8.41
C GLN A 550 3.46 -61.94 -9.52
N ASN A 551 4.74 -61.64 -9.71
CA ASN A 551 5.26 -60.59 -10.58
C ASN A 551 5.12 -60.93 -12.07
N PHE A 552 4.89 -59.93 -12.93
CA PHE A 552 5.55 -59.67 -14.23
C PHE A 552 5.05 -58.30 -14.78
N PRO A 553 5.69 -57.70 -15.79
CA PRO A 553 6.94 -56.94 -15.70
C PRO A 553 6.73 -55.40 -15.78
N THR A 554 7.71 -54.62 -15.34
CA THR A 554 7.65 -53.15 -15.37
C THR A 554 7.60 -52.57 -16.79
N PRO A 555 6.66 -51.66 -17.11
CA PRO A 555 6.75 -50.84 -18.32
C PRO A 555 7.95 -49.89 -18.24
N PHE A 556 8.63 -49.71 -19.38
CA PHE A 556 9.81 -48.84 -19.50
C PHE A 556 9.52 -47.41 -19.01
N LYS A 557 10.27 -46.94 -18.01
CA LYS A 557 10.44 -45.50 -17.79
C LYS A 557 11.20 -44.93 -18.98
N ARG A 558 10.54 -44.13 -19.82
CA ARG A 558 11.24 -43.24 -20.74
C ARG A 558 12.08 -42.27 -19.91
N HIS A 559 13.39 -42.30 -20.12
CA HIS A 559 14.30 -41.36 -19.49
C HIS A 559 14.27 -40.08 -20.32
N GLU A 560 13.42 -39.13 -19.95
CA GLU A 560 13.55 -37.77 -20.46
C GLU A 560 14.88 -37.21 -19.94
N PRO A 561 15.73 -36.63 -20.82
CA PRO A 561 16.93 -35.95 -20.36
C PRO A 561 16.51 -34.74 -19.51
N PRO A 562 17.21 -34.44 -18.40
CA PRO A 562 16.95 -33.22 -17.66
C PRO A 562 17.20 -32.02 -18.59
N VAL A 563 16.18 -31.19 -18.79
CA VAL A 563 16.31 -29.93 -19.49
C VAL A 563 17.10 -28.99 -18.57
N GLY A 564 18.41 -28.92 -18.77
CA GLY A 564 19.25 -27.88 -18.20
C GLY A 564 19.13 -26.59 -19.01
N ASP A 565 19.28 -25.44 -18.36
CA ASP A 565 19.28 -24.15 -19.03
C ASP A 565 20.41 -24.07 -20.07
N MET A 566 20.07 -23.57 -21.25
CA MET A 566 20.95 -23.58 -22.43
C MET A 566 22.12 -22.58 -22.31
N GLU A 567 22.15 -21.76 -21.25
CA GLU A 567 23.22 -20.78 -20.97
C GLU A 567 24.42 -21.38 -20.22
N ASP A 568 24.24 -22.49 -19.46
CA ASP A 568 25.31 -23.10 -18.65
C ASP A 568 26.26 -24.04 -19.43
N SER A 569 25.98 -24.30 -20.71
CA SER A 569 26.72 -25.28 -21.52
C SER A 569 27.88 -24.71 -22.36
N LEU A 570 28.22 -23.41 -22.25
CA LEU A 570 29.19 -22.75 -23.14
C LEU A 570 30.22 -21.81 -22.49
N VAL A 571 30.78 -22.15 -21.32
CA VAL A 571 32.07 -21.59 -20.87
C VAL A 571 32.96 -22.66 -20.22
N GLY A 572 34.08 -23.01 -20.87
CA GLY A 572 35.07 -23.92 -20.28
C GLY A 572 35.78 -23.29 -19.06
N GLU A 573 36.04 -24.09 -18.02
CA GLU A 573 36.61 -23.65 -16.73
C GLU A 573 37.91 -22.82 -16.86
N SER A 574 38.69 -23.04 -17.92
CA SER A 574 39.91 -22.29 -18.23
C SER A 574 39.64 -20.82 -18.59
N ALA A 575 38.54 -20.53 -19.30
CA ALA A 575 38.14 -19.17 -19.65
C ALA A 575 37.60 -18.40 -18.43
N THR A 576 36.90 -19.08 -17.53
CA THR A 576 36.43 -18.50 -16.25
C THR A 576 37.62 -18.09 -15.37
N LYS A 577 38.65 -18.96 -15.27
CA LYS A 577 39.91 -18.65 -14.56
C LYS A 577 40.67 -17.46 -15.16
N GLN A 578 40.65 -17.27 -16.49
CA GLN A 578 41.26 -16.10 -17.13
C GLN A 578 40.46 -14.81 -16.91
N ARG A 579 39.11 -14.85 -16.94
CA ARG A 579 38.25 -13.68 -16.66
C ARG A 579 38.42 -13.14 -15.23
N LEU A 580 38.66 -14.02 -14.26
CA LEU A 580 38.85 -13.65 -12.85
C LEU A 580 40.11 -12.79 -12.59
N HIS A 581 41.11 -12.81 -13.47
CA HIS A 581 42.41 -12.15 -13.22
C HIS A 581 42.41 -10.62 -13.48
N LYS A 582 41.29 -10.06 -13.96
CA LYS A 582 41.09 -8.61 -14.17
C LYS A 582 39.62 -8.21 -13.92
N LEU A 583 39.13 -8.46 -12.70
CA LEU A 583 37.84 -7.92 -12.25
C LEU A 583 37.89 -6.38 -12.23
N ASP A 584 36.91 -5.74 -12.88
CA ASP A 584 36.80 -4.28 -12.93
C ASP A 584 36.02 -3.76 -11.71
N LYS A 585 36.75 -3.25 -10.72
CA LYS A 585 36.16 -2.69 -9.49
C LYS A 585 35.35 -1.41 -9.74
N ALA A 586 35.75 -0.56 -10.68
CA ALA A 586 35.12 0.74 -10.90
C ALA A 586 33.75 0.65 -11.60
N ARG A 587 33.52 -0.39 -12.40
CA ARG A 587 32.23 -0.69 -13.05
C ARG A 587 31.65 -2.04 -12.65
N GLY A 588 32.10 -2.59 -11.51
CA GLY A 588 31.79 -3.96 -11.10
C GLY A 588 30.30 -4.20 -10.89
N PHE A 589 29.64 -3.25 -10.23
CA PHE A 589 28.21 -3.27 -9.96
C PHE A 589 27.30 -3.35 -11.20
N MET A 590 27.77 -2.85 -12.36
CA MET A 590 27.02 -2.91 -13.64
C MET A 590 27.31 -4.18 -14.45
N LYS A 591 28.40 -4.90 -14.13
CA LYS A 591 28.94 -5.99 -14.96
C LYS A 591 28.72 -7.38 -14.37
N TYR A 592 28.44 -7.45 -13.07
CA TYR A 592 28.48 -8.69 -12.29
C TYR A 592 27.22 -8.81 -11.43
N GLN A 593 26.53 -9.94 -11.54
CA GLN A 593 25.29 -10.22 -10.83
C GLN A 593 25.55 -10.72 -9.39
N ARG A 594 24.52 -10.77 -8.55
CA ARG A 594 24.63 -11.35 -7.20
C ARG A 594 24.78 -12.87 -7.32
N LEU A 595 25.81 -13.41 -6.68
CA LEU A 595 25.94 -14.83 -6.40
C LEU A 595 25.33 -15.07 -5.03
N ASN A 596 24.41 -16.03 -4.95
CA ASN A 596 23.78 -16.45 -3.71
C ASN A 596 24.44 -17.74 -3.21
N GLU A 597 24.51 -17.92 -1.90
CA GLU A 597 25.00 -19.17 -1.32
C GLU A 597 24.07 -20.34 -1.69
N ALA A 598 24.65 -21.47 -2.10
CA ALA A 598 23.87 -22.64 -2.45
C ALA A 598 23.26 -23.27 -1.18
N TYR A 599 21.94 -23.36 -1.12
CA TYR A 599 21.25 -24.07 -0.05
C TYR A 599 21.27 -25.58 -0.26
N ARG A 600 21.52 -26.33 0.83
CA ARG A 600 21.44 -27.80 0.81
C ARG A 600 20.01 -28.25 0.47
N PRO A 601 19.84 -29.28 -0.37
CA PRO A 601 18.51 -29.70 -0.82
C PRO A 601 17.62 -30.17 0.33
N PRO A 602 16.30 -29.89 0.32
CA PRO A 602 15.40 -30.11 1.47
C PRO A 602 15.49 -31.51 2.08
N TRP A 603 15.55 -32.56 1.26
CA TRP A 603 15.59 -33.96 1.73
C TRP A 603 16.88 -34.36 2.46
N LYS A 604 17.96 -33.58 2.34
CA LYS A 604 19.17 -33.72 3.18
C LYS A 604 18.99 -32.97 4.50
N ARG A 605 18.41 -31.76 4.46
CA ARG A 605 18.18 -30.89 5.63
C ARG A 605 17.24 -31.49 6.69
N VAL A 606 16.33 -32.39 6.31
CA VAL A 606 15.47 -33.12 7.27
C VAL A 606 16.24 -34.19 8.08
N LYS A 607 17.46 -34.56 7.66
CA LYS A 607 18.22 -35.68 8.26
C LYS A 607 19.35 -35.25 9.19
N ASP A 608 19.69 -33.96 9.25
CA ASP A 608 20.74 -33.43 10.11
C ASP A 608 20.42 -32.00 10.58
N TRP A 609 21.09 -31.54 11.64
CA TRP A 609 20.95 -30.19 12.20
C TRP A 609 22.14 -29.29 11.83
N LYS A 610 22.79 -29.52 10.68
CA LYS A 610 23.90 -28.68 10.20
C LYS A 610 23.38 -27.44 9.47
N GLU A 611 24.24 -26.45 9.28
CA GLU A 611 23.93 -25.20 8.57
C GLU A 611 23.28 -25.43 7.19
N ILE A 612 22.46 -24.48 6.75
CA ILE A 612 21.59 -24.64 5.57
C ILE A 612 22.33 -24.30 4.27
N SER A 613 23.22 -23.30 4.29
CA SER A 613 23.99 -22.86 3.13
C SER A 613 25.38 -23.48 3.08
N THR A 614 26.06 -23.28 1.96
CA THR A 614 27.51 -23.49 1.80
C THR A 614 28.15 -22.16 1.42
N HIS A 615 29.17 -21.75 2.17
CA HIS A 615 29.88 -20.48 1.94
C HIS A 615 30.46 -20.37 0.52
N LEU A 616 30.52 -19.14 0.02
CA LEU A 616 31.15 -18.78 -1.24
C LEU A 616 32.67 -19.01 -1.20
N THR A 617 33.27 -19.44 -2.32
CA THR A 617 34.72 -19.58 -2.46
C THR A 617 35.43 -18.22 -2.50
N GLU A 618 36.74 -18.18 -2.25
CA GLU A 618 37.53 -16.93 -2.33
C GLU A 618 37.39 -16.19 -3.68
N SER A 619 37.26 -16.94 -4.78
CA SER A 619 37.00 -16.39 -6.11
C SER A 619 35.62 -15.70 -6.21
N GLU A 620 34.59 -16.31 -5.63
CA GLU A 620 33.22 -15.80 -5.65
C GLU A 620 33.04 -14.63 -4.67
N LEU A 621 33.73 -14.64 -3.53
CA LEU A 621 33.80 -13.52 -2.59
C LEU A 621 34.52 -12.30 -3.21
N LYS A 622 35.60 -12.51 -3.96
CA LYS A 622 36.23 -11.45 -4.77
C LYS A 622 35.29 -10.94 -5.87
N TYR A 623 34.49 -11.81 -6.48
CA TYR A 623 33.49 -11.40 -7.46
C TYR A 623 32.33 -10.60 -6.82
N GLN A 624 31.86 -10.96 -5.61
CA GLN A 624 30.83 -10.20 -4.90
C GLN A 624 31.32 -8.85 -4.34
N SER A 625 32.51 -8.78 -3.75
CA SER A 625 33.06 -7.53 -3.19
C SER A 625 33.27 -6.42 -4.23
N VAL A 626 33.48 -6.80 -5.48
CA VAL A 626 33.55 -5.91 -6.66
C VAL A 626 32.23 -5.19 -6.96
N ARG A 627 31.09 -5.73 -6.52
CA ARG A 627 29.76 -5.13 -6.73
C ARG A 627 29.49 -3.94 -5.82
N CYS A 628 30.31 -3.70 -4.78
CA CYS A 628 30.20 -2.48 -4.00
C CYS A 628 30.58 -1.26 -4.86
N MET A 629 29.66 -0.30 -4.97
CA MET A 629 29.83 0.95 -5.74
C MET A 629 30.78 1.97 -5.09
N ASP A 630 31.26 1.70 -3.87
CA ASP A 630 32.07 2.61 -3.06
C ASP A 630 31.44 4.01 -2.96
N CYS A 631 30.13 4.01 -2.70
CA CYS A 631 29.27 5.18 -2.69
C CYS A 631 29.69 6.21 -1.62
N GLY A 632 29.68 7.49 -1.97
CA GLY A 632 30.12 8.58 -1.09
C GLY A 632 29.33 8.73 0.22
N ILE A 633 28.12 8.17 0.29
CA ILE A 633 27.33 8.04 1.53
C ILE A 633 26.92 6.57 1.68
N PRO A 634 27.63 5.77 2.50
CA PRO A 634 27.35 4.34 2.65
C PRO A 634 26.18 4.08 3.61
N PHE A 635 24.95 4.08 3.10
CA PHE A 635 23.76 3.76 3.91
C PHE A 635 23.82 2.38 4.57
N CYS A 636 24.54 1.41 3.99
CA CYS A 636 24.80 0.11 4.61
C CYS A 636 25.52 0.19 5.98
N GLN A 637 26.34 1.23 6.20
CA GLN A 637 27.02 1.51 7.47
C GLN A 637 26.18 2.41 8.41
N SER A 638 25.18 3.13 7.89
CA SER A 638 24.35 4.04 8.70
C SER A 638 23.48 3.30 9.73
N ASP A 639 22.91 4.06 10.69
CA ASP A 639 21.91 3.56 11.65
C ASP A 639 20.69 2.90 10.98
N THR A 640 20.40 3.23 9.71
CA THR A 640 19.32 2.59 8.92
C THR A 640 19.73 1.28 8.24
N GLY A 641 21.02 0.98 8.17
CA GLY A 641 21.59 -0.22 7.56
C GLY A 641 22.14 -1.19 8.59
N CYS A 642 23.27 -0.88 9.21
CA CYS A 642 23.89 -1.72 10.22
C CYS A 642 23.69 -1.11 11.61
N PRO A 643 22.93 -1.74 12.53
CA PRO A 643 22.76 -1.21 13.89
C PRO A 643 24.09 -1.06 14.65
N ILE A 644 25.07 -1.92 14.37
CA ILE A 644 26.42 -1.88 14.95
C ILE A 644 27.30 -0.80 14.28
N SER A 645 26.84 -0.21 13.16
CA SER A 645 27.59 0.72 12.31
C SER A 645 28.91 0.13 11.76
N ASN A 646 28.89 -1.15 11.35
CA ASN A 646 30.04 -1.83 10.76
C ASN A 646 30.61 -1.05 9.58
N ILE A 647 31.95 -0.95 9.49
CA ILE A 647 32.67 -0.18 8.45
C ILE A 647 32.75 -0.98 7.13
N ILE A 648 31.58 -1.36 6.62
CA ILE A 648 31.36 -2.33 5.54
C ILE A 648 32.18 -2.02 4.28
N PRO A 649 32.18 -0.79 3.73
CA PRO A 649 32.95 -0.50 2.52
C PRO A 649 34.45 -0.75 2.70
N LYS A 650 34.98 -0.58 3.92
CA LYS A 650 36.41 -0.64 4.19
C LYS A 650 36.93 -2.07 4.23
N TRP A 651 36.30 -2.97 4.98
CA TRP A 651 36.71 -4.38 4.99
C TRP A 651 36.39 -5.08 3.67
N ASN A 652 35.34 -4.64 2.95
CA ASN A 652 35.00 -5.19 1.64
C ASN A 652 36.05 -4.85 0.55
N ASP A 653 36.55 -3.61 0.53
CA ASP A 653 37.67 -3.20 -0.34
C ASP A 653 38.97 -3.95 0.00
N LEU A 654 39.25 -4.16 1.29
CA LEU A 654 40.42 -4.94 1.73
C LEU A 654 40.32 -6.42 1.32
N LEU A 655 39.12 -7.01 1.39
CA LEU A 655 38.87 -8.38 0.91
C LEU A 655 39.06 -8.50 -0.61
N PHE A 656 38.58 -7.52 -1.40
CA PHE A 656 38.85 -7.47 -2.84
C PHE A 656 40.36 -7.45 -3.13
N LYS A 657 41.12 -6.66 -2.37
CA LYS A 657 42.59 -6.58 -2.43
C LYS A 657 43.31 -7.84 -1.90
N GLY A 658 42.58 -8.78 -1.31
CA GLY A 658 43.15 -9.99 -0.69
C GLY A 658 43.83 -9.76 0.66
N GLN A 659 43.63 -8.59 1.28
CA GLN A 659 44.18 -8.21 2.58
C GLN A 659 43.28 -8.71 3.73
N TRP A 660 43.08 -10.03 3.78
CA TRP A 660 42.15 -10.70 4.70
C TRP A 660 42.38 -10.35 6.18
N LYS A 661 43.64 -10.24 6.63
CA LYS A 661 43.97 -9.90 8.02
C LYS A 661 43.58 -8.47 8.37
N ASP A 662 43.76 -7.53 7.46
CA ASP A 662 43.36 -6.14 7.66
C ASP A 662 41.84 -6.01 7.61
N ALA A 663 41.17 -6.72 6.71
CA ALA A 663 39.71 -6.81 6.67
C ALA A 663 39.13 -7.31 8.01
N LEU A 664 39.72 -8.35 8.60
CA LEU A 664 39.36 -8.86 9.92
C LEU A 664 39.58 -7.83 11.03
N ASN A 665 40.73 -7.13 11.04
CA ASN A 665 41.00 -6.07 12.02
C ASN A 665 39.96 -4.94 11.97
N TRP A 666 39.53 -4.54 10.77
CA TRP A 666 38.48 -3.52 10.59
C TRP A 666 37.09 -4.01 10.99
N LEU A 667 36.80 -5.31 10.81
CA LEU A 667 35.54 -5.93 11.23
C LEU A 667 35.43 -6.04 12.76
N LEU A 668 36.49 -6.54 13.41
CA LEU A 668 36.60 -6.67 14.87
C LEU A 668 36.67 -5.32 15.61
N MET A 669 36.93 -4.21 14.89
CA MET A 669 36.93 -2.87 15.48
C MET A 669 35.51 -2.38 15.85
N THR A 670 34.49 -2.81 15.11
CA THR A 670 33.09 -2.43 15.36
C THR A 670 32.25 -3.57 15.92
N ASN A 671 32.50 -4.80 15.49
CA ASN A 671 31.73 -5.98 15.90
C ASN A 671 32.56 -6.92 16.78
N ASN A 672 32.05 -7.22 17.97
CA ASN A 672 32.65 -8.21 18.86
C ASN A 672 32.41 -9.66 18.40
N PHE A 673 31.29 -9.93 17.73
CA PHE A 673 30.82 -11.29 17.39
C PHE A 673 30.42 -11.46 15.91
N PRO A 674 31.30 -11.14 14.95
CA PRO A 674 31.04 -11.30 13.51
C PRO A 674 30.66 -12.71 13.08
N GLU A 675 31.10 -13.74 13.78
CA GLU A 675 30.78 -15.15 13.52
C GLU A 675 29.31 -15.50 13.77
N PHE A 676 28.63 -14.74 14.64
CA PHE A 676 27.20 -14.86 14.91
C PHE A 676 26.38 -13.93 14.02
N THR A 677 26.81 -12.67 13.83
CA THR A 677 26.07 -11.73 12.97
C THR A 677 26.13 -12.13 11.50
N GLY A 678 27.23 -12.72 11.02
CA GLY A 678 27.32 -13.27 9.66
C GLY A 678 26.50 -14.53 9.39
N ARG A 679 25.78 -15.06 10.40
CA ARG A 679 24.97 -16.30 10.31
C ARG A 679 23.50 -16.16 10.71
N VAL A 680 23.20 -15.16 11.56
CA VAL A 680 21.89 -15.03 12.24
C VAL A 680 21.30 -13.62 12.09
N CYS A 681 22.07 -12.64 11.60
CA CYS A 681 21.56 -11.29 11.39
C CYS A 681 20.60 -11.29 10.19
N PRO A 682 19.43 -10.62 10.24
CA PRO A 682 18.53 -10.50 9.08
C PRO A 682 19.05 -9.52 7.99
N ALA A 683 20.37 -9.36 7.88
CA ALA A 683 21.11 -8.53 6.92
C ALA A 683 20.48 -7.15 6.56
N PRO A 684 20.09 -6.31 7.53
CA PRO A 684 19.47 -5.00 7.24
C PRO A 684 20.39 -4.06 6.45
N CYS A 685 21.71 -4.26 6.55
CA CYS A 685 22.73 -3.56 5.78
C CYS A 685 22.67 -3.84 4.27
N GLU A 686 22.15 -5.00 3.84
CA GLU A 686 21.91 -5.32 2.43
C GLU A 686 20.66 -4.61 1.92
N GLY A 687 19.58 -4.59 2.71
CA GLY A 687 18.36 -3.84 2.41
C GLY A 687 18.59 -2.33 2.31
N ALA A 688 19.56 -1.79 3.05
CA ALA A 688 19.99 -0.40 2.98
C ALA A 688 21.14 -0.13 1.97
N CYS A 689 21.57 -1.13 1.19
CA CYS A 689 22.63 -0.93 0.22
C CYS A 689 22.15 -0.06 -0.96
N VAL A 690 22.91 0.99 -1.32
CA VAL A 690 22.59 1.90 -2.45
C VAL A 690 22.36 1.12 -3.76
N LEU A 691 23.06 0.00 -3.94
CA LEU A 691 22.91 -0.82 -5.15
C LEU A 691 21.48 -1.40 -5.27
N GLY A 692 20.85 -1.70 -4.13
CA GLY A 692 19.48 -2.22 -3.99
C GLY A 692 18.38 -1.34 -4.61
N ILE A 693 18.70 -0.10 -5.01
CA ILE A 693 17.78 0.79 -5.73
C ILE A 693 17.63 0.37 -7.20
N ASN A 694 18.71 -0.09 -7.84
CA ASN A 694 18.77 -0.37 -9.27
C ASN A 694 18.99 -1.86 -9.61
N GLU A 695 19.67 -2.60 -8.73
CA GLU A 695 20.13 -3.98 -8.95
C GLU A 695 20.09 -4.73 -7.60
N GLN A 696 20.30 -6.06 -7.57
CA GLN A 696 20.38 -6.78 -6.30
C GLN A 696 21.54 -6.26 -5.42
N PRO A 697 21.36 -6.12 -4.09
CA PRO A 697 22.39 -5.58 -3.21
C PRO A 697 23.63 -6.48 -3.14
N VAL A 698 24.73 -5.94 -2.58
CA VAL A 698 25.95 -6.71 -2.30
C VAL A 698 25.64 -7.74 -1.20
N GLY A 699 26.18 -8.96 -1.32
CA GLY A 699 26.09 -10.00 -0.28
C GLY A 699 27.03 -9.67 0.90
N ILE A 700 26.63 -8.72 1.74
CA ILE A 700 27.41 -8.21 2.88
C ILE A 700 27.53 -9.30 3.96
N GLU A 701 26.45 -10.04 4.24
CA GLU A 701 26.42 -11.08 5.27
C GLU A 701 27.41 -12.22 4.97
N SER A 702 27.35 -12.76 3.75
CA SER A 702 28.27 -13.81 3.27
C SER A 702 29.75 -13.40 3.34
N ILE A 703 30.05 -12.11 3.10
CA ILE A 703 31.42 -11.60 3.15
C ILE A 703 31.85 -11.39 4.62
N GLU A 704 30.96 -10.93 5.50
CA GLU A 704 31.22 -10.82 6.95
C GLU A 704 31.56 -12.20 7.55
N CYS A 705 30.75 -13.22 7.25
CA CYS A 705 30.97 -14.61 7.68
C CYS A 705 32.32 -15.18 7.17
N ALA A 706 32.62 -14.98 5.88
CA ALA A 706 33.85 -15.53 5.30
C ALA A 706 35.14 -14.86 5.84
N ILE A 707 35.09 -13.58 6.23
CA ILE A 707 36.25 -12.89 6.84
C ILE A 707 36.56 -13.49 8.21
N ILE A 708 35.54 -13.70 9.05
CA ILE A 708 35.74 -14.21 10.41
C ILE A 708 36.09 -15.68 10.45
N ASP A 709 35.46 -16.52 9.62
CA ASP A 709 35.76 -17.96 9.55
C ASP A 709 37.21 -18.19 9.12
N LYS A 710 37.71 -17.41 8.15
CA LYS A 710 39.12 -17.42 7.78
C LYS A 710 40.04 -16.90 8.89
N GLY A 711 39.55 -15.96 9.72
CA GLY A 711 40.24 -15.50 10.92
C GLY A 711 40.45 -16.61 11.95
N PHE A 712 39.45 -17.48 12.13
CA PHE A 712 39.56 -18.70 12.94
C PHE A 712 40.49 -19.74 12.28
N GLU A 713 40.32 -20.03 10.99
CA GLU A 713 41.14 -20.99 10.24
C GLU A 713 42.64 -20.64 10.30
N MET A 714 42.97 -19.37 10.12
CA MET A 714 44.35 -18.86 10.14
C MET A 714 44.88 -18.58 11.56
N GLY A 715 44.09 -18.83 12.61
CA GLY A 715 44.48 -18.62 14.01
C GLY A 715 44.77 -17.16 14.38
N TRP A 716 44.13 -16.19 13.73
CA TRP A 716 44.36 -14.76 13.96
C TRP A 716 43.61 -14.21 15.17
N ILE A 717 42.60 -14.93 15.66
CA ILE A 717 41.77 -14.54 16.81
C ILE A 717 42.46 -15.03 18.09
N VAL A 718 43.05 -14.10 18.85
CA VAL A 718 43.84 -14.40 20.06
C VAL A 718 43.43 -13.48 21.21
N PRO A 719 43.02 -14.02 22.38
CA PRO A 719 42.66 -13.21 23.54
C PRO A 719 43.90 -12.53 24.14
N SER A 720 43.84 -11.21 24.35
CA SER A 720 45.04 -10.40 24.67
C SER A 720 44.87 -9.32 25.77
N PRO A 721 44.71 -9.71 27.05
CA PRO A 721 44.88 -8.78 28.17
C PRO A 721 46.38 -8.59 28.52
N SER A 722 46.92 -7.39 28.33
CA SER A 722 48.36 -7.11 28.51
C SER A 722 48.83 -6.94 29.98
N PHE A 723 47.95 -6.56 30.90
CA PHE A 723 48.15 -6.70 32.35
C PHE A 723 46.79 -6.86 33.07
N ARG A 724 46.75 -6.97 34.40
CA ARG A 724 45.50 -7.01 35.20
C ARG A 724 45.51 -5.97 36.32
N THR A 725 44.41 -5.21 36.45
CA THR A 725 44.23 -4.06 37.35
C THR A 725 43.73 -4.42 38.75
N GLY A 726 43.52 -5.71 39.06
CA GLY A 726 43.17 -6.21 40.39
C GLY A 726 41.72 -5.97 40.86
N LYS A 727 40.97 -5.05 40.24
CA LYS A 727 39.56 -4.77 40.56
C LYS A 727 38.66 -5.96 40.22
N LYS A 728 37.62 -6.21 41.04
CA LYS A 728 36.67 -7.32 40.88
C LYS A 728 35.26 -6.82 40.54
N TYR A 729 34.63 -7.41 39.53
CA TYR A 729 33.25 -7.13 39.11
C TYR A 729 32.42 -8.40 39.02
N TYR A 730 31.11 -8.26 39.19
CA TYR A 730 30.14 -9.35 39.22
C TYR A 730 28.98 -9.05 38.26
N CYS A 731 28.54 -10.03 37.48
CA CYS A 731 27.35 -9.94 36.64
C CYS A 731 26.48 -11.20 36.78
N CYS A 732 25.17 -10.99 36.92
CA CYS A 732 24.15 -12.03 36.97
C CYS A 732 23.16 -11.79 35.82
N SER A 733 23.23 -12.60 34.76
CA SER A 733 22.24 -12.61 33.66
C SER A 733 22.40 -13.89 32.81
N SER A 734 21.33 -14.32 32.16
CA SER A 734 21.16 -15.64 31.50
C SER A 734 21.05 -15.56 29.97
N VAL A 735 21.61 -14.51 29.35
CA VAL A 735 21.57 -14.23 27.90
C VAL A 735 23.01 -13.98 27.39
N VAL A 736 23.23 -13.59 26.13
CA VAL A 736 24.55 -13.26 25.53
C VAL A 736 25.17 -11.95 26.07
N ASN A 737 24.36 -11.04 26.62
CA ASN A 737 24.82 -9.76 27.19
C ASN A 737 26.02 -9.79 28.19
N PRO A 738 26.24 -10.83 29.02
CA PRO A 738 27.37 -10.89 29.93
C PRO A 738 28.71 -11.15 29.23
N THR A 739 28.77 -11.90 28.13
CA THR A 739 30.05 -12.20 27.46
C THR A 739 30.62 -10.96 26.75
N LEU A 740 29.77 -10.05 26.26
CA LEU A 740 30.22 -8.70 25.85
C LEU A 740 30.76 -7.88 27.03
N CYS A 741 30.10 -7.94 28.19
CA CYS A 741 30.61 -7.29 29.39
C CYS A 741 31.95 -7.91 29.83
N ASP A 742 32.12 -9.23 29.70
CA ASP A 742 33.35 -9.95 30.02
C ASP A 742 34.50 -9.49 29.12
N GLU A 743 34.33 -9.48 27.79
CA GLU A 743 35.37 -9.07 26.85
C GLU A 743 35.77 -7.60 27.02
N GLU A 744 34.82 -6.68 27.13
CA GLU A 744 35.14 -5.27 27.37
C GLU A 744 35.76 -5.05 28.76
N ALA A 745 35.40 -5.85 29.77
CA ALA A 745 36.03 -5.83 31.09
C ALA A 745 37.41 -6.49 31.14
N LEU A 746 37.68 -7.46 30.26
CA LEU A 746 38.98 -8.11 30.03
C LEU A 746 39.93 -7.20 29.24
N LEU A 747 39.42 -6.47 28.23
CA LEU A 747 40.12 -5.36 27.57
C LEU A 747 40.40 -4.20 28.53
N ALA A 748 39.46 -3.91 29.45
CA ALA A 748 39.69 -3.02 30.59
C ALA A 748 40.52 -3.68 31.72
N GLN A 749 41.03 -4.90 31.51
CA GLN A 749 42.00 -5.59 32.36
C GLN A 749 41.53 -5.87 33.80
N THR A 750 40.25 -6.10 34.02
CA THR A 750 39.68 -6.34 35.36
C THR A 750 39.40 -7.82 35.61
N ASN A 751 39.33 -8.25 36.88
CA ASN A 751 38.86 -9.60 37.21
C ASN A 751 37.33 -9.61 37.21
N PHE A 752 36.72 -10.37 36.31
CA PHE A 752 35.28 -10.53 36.23
C PHE A 752 34.83 -11.89 36.76
N ARG A 753 33.61 -11.98 37.30
CA ARG A 753 33.02 -13.23 37.78
C ARG A 753 31.54 -13.29 37.43
N LEU A 754 31.20 -14.16 36.48
CA LEU A 754 29.82 -14.45 36.11
C LEU A 754 29.18 -15.51 37.01
N TYR A 755 27.85 -15.44 37.12
CA TYR A 755 27.03 -16.50 37.69
C TYR A 755 25.87 -16.85 36.73
N GLN A 756 25.84 -18.09 36.24
CA GLN A 756 24.75 -18.67 35.45
C GLN A 756 24.38 -20.07 36.01
N PRO A 757 23.09 -20.48 35.96
CA PRO A 757 22.64 -21.68 36.65
C PRO A 757 22.97 -23.01 35.92
N PHE A 758 22.88 -23.06 34.58
CA PHE A 758 23.16 -24.27 33.80
C PHE A 758 23.71 -23.92 32.41
N ARG A 759 24.98 -24.28 32.16
CA ARG A 759 25.81 -23.99 30.96
C ARG A 759 26.03 -22.49 30.68
N TRP A 760 27.22 -22.20 30.14
CA TRP A 760 27.62 -20.86 29.70
C TRP A 760 27.14 -20.66 28.26
N GLY A 761 26.37 -19.59 28.01
CA GLY A 761 25.85 -19.25 26.66
C GLY A 761 24.42 -18.65 26.66
N GLY A 762 23.61 -18.95 27.68
CA GLY A 762 22.20 -18.55 27.72
C GLY A 762 21.30 -19.49 26.91
N VAL A 763 20.12 -19.01 26.50
CA VAL A 763 19.15 -19.82 25.72
C VAL A 763 19.58 -19.91 24.26
N GLU A 764 20.51 -20.81 23.99
CA GLU A 764 20.75 -21.37 22.66
C GLU A 764 19.77 -22.52 22.43
N VAL A 765 19.12 -22.58 21.26
CA VAL A 765 18.05 -23.55 20.97
C VAL A 765 18.62 -24.96 20.75
N ASN A 766 18.94 -25.65 21.84
CA ASN A 766 19.11 -27.09 21.88
C ASN A 766 17.77 -27.75 22.24
N ASN A 767 17.01 -28.20 21.23
CA ASN A 767 15.74 -28.90 21.43
C ASN A 767 15.96 -30.30 22.04
N GLY A 768 16.03 -30.37 23.37
CA GLY A 768 16.19 -31.61 24.12
C GLY A 768 15.48 -31.59 25.47
N ARG A 769 14.25 -32.13 25.50
CA ARG A 769 13.39 -32.43 26.68
C ARG A 769 13.21 -31.32 27.73
N TRP A 770 11.99 -30.77 27.76
CA TRP A 770 11.47 -30.01 28.89
C TRP A 770 10.88 -30.95 29.95
N ASP A 771 11.54 -31.08 31.10
CA ASP A 771 10.92 -31.53 32.35
C ASP A 771 10.83 -30.34 33.31
N GLY A 772 9.63 -30.13 33.88
CA GLY A 772 9.24 -28.82 34.41
C GLY A 772 9.83 -28.44 35.78
N VAL A 773 10.02 -27.13 35.99
CA VAL A 773 10.38 -26.55 37.29
C VAL A 773 9.43 -25.40 37.65
N LYS A 774 8.89 -25.42 38.87
CA LYS A 774 8.00 -24.38 39.42
C LYS A 774 8.78 -23.10 39.75
N VAL A 775 8.22 -21.95 39.40
CA VAL A 775 8.73 -20.63 39.85
C VAL A 775 8.27 -20.39 41.29
N ASN A 776 9.22 -20.04 42.17
CA ASN A 776 8.93 -19.62 43.54
C ASN A 776 9.24 -18.11 43.71
N ASN A 777 8.34 -17.38 44.39
CA ASN A 777 8.41 -15.93 44.50
C ASN A 777 9.60 -15.45 45.37
N GLY A 778 10.42 -14.55 44.83
CA GLY A 778 11.48 -13.86 45.57
C GLY A 778 11.70 -12.43 45.06
N ARG A 779 11.62 -11.44 45.96
CA ARG A 779 11.92 -10.02 45.65
C ARG A 779 13.43 -9.83 45.47
N TRP A 780 13.84 -9.01 44.51
CA TRP A 780 15.24 -8.59 44.33
C TRP A 780 15.38 -7.07 44.45
N GLY A 781 16.32 -6.63 45.27
CA GLY A 781 16.65 -5.22 45.49
C GLY A 781 17.69 -4.70 44.48
N GLY A 782 17.63 -3.40 44.18
CA GLY A 782 18.49 -2.77 43.17
C GLY A 782 19.94 -2.53 43.63
N VAL A 783 20.85 -2.44 42.66
CA VAL A 783 22.28 -2.15 42.86
C VAL A 783 22.66 -0.85 42.15
N LYS A 784 23.37 0.05 42.85
CA LYS A 784 23.99 1.26 42.27
C LYS A 784 25.39 0.94 41.75
N VAL A 785 25.74 1.49 40.59
CA VAL A 785 27.12 1.50 40.06
C VAL A 785 27.59 2.95 39.92
N ASN A 786 28.76 3.27 40.48
CA ASN A 786 29.35 4.62 40.47
C ASN A 786 30.59 4.67 39.55
N ASN A 787 30.37 4.82 38.24
CA ASN A 787 31.37 5.39 37.31
C ASN A 787 30.71 5.77 35.97
N GLU A 788 30.77 7.04 35.57
CA GLU A 788 30.04 7.57 34.41
C GLU A 788 30.58 7.04 33.07
N THR A 789 31.91 6.95 32.93
CA THR A 789 32.58 6.70 31.64
C THR A 789 32.43 5.26 31.17
N VAL A 790 32.49 4.29 32.10
CA VAL A 790 32.32 2.86 31.79
C VAL A 790 30.85 2.53 31.51
N LYS A 791 29.91 3.20 32.18
CA LYS A 791 28.47 3.06 31.90
C LYS A 791 28.11 3.41 30.46
N GLN A 792 28.65 4.50 29.91
CA GLN A 792 28.25 5.01 28.59
C GLN A 792 28.58 4.05 27.44
N VAL A 793 29.75 3.41 27.48
CA VAL A 793 30.17 2.46 26.43
C VAL A 793 29.37 1.16 26.54
N VAL A 794 29.36 0.55 27.73
CA VAL A 794 28.72 -0.74 27.97
C VAL A 794 27.19 -0.68 27.76
N LEU A 795 26.52 0.37 28.24
CA LEU A 795 25.06 0.49 28.05
C LEU A 795 24.65 0.73 26.59
N ARG A 796 25.46 1.44 25.78
CA ARG A 796 25.13 1.66 24.36
C ARG A 796 25.19 0.36 23.56
N LYS A 797 26.21 -0.47 23.76
CA LYS A 797 26.32 -1.78 23.09
C LYS A 797 25.29 -2.81 23.58
N LEU A 798 25.01 -2.85 24.89
CA LEU A 798 23.97 -3.73 25.46
C LEU A 798 22.55 -3.43 24.94
N GLN A 799 22.21 -2.16 24.72
CA GLN A 799 20.89 -1.80 24.15
C GLN A 799 20.74 -2.22 22.69
N LEU A 800 21.83 -2.21 21.92
CA LEU A 800 21.84 -2.60 20.51
C LEU A 800 21.60 -4.11 20.30
N ILE A 801 22.21 -4.95 21.14
CA ILE A 801 22.12 -6.41 21.01
C ILE A 801 20.80 -6.96 21.55
N TRP A 802 20.18 -6.30 22.54
CA TRP A 802 18.80 -6.58 22.93
C TRP A 802 17.86 -6.39 21.71
N GLY A 803 18.07 -5.34 20.90
CA GLY A 803 17.30 -5.11 19.67
C GLY A 803 17.42 -6.24 18.64
N VAL A 804 18.59 -6.87 18.51
CA VAL A 804 18.81 -7.99 17.59
C VAL A 804 18.16 -9.28 18.12
N LEU A 805 18.33 -9.61 19.40
CA LEU A 805 17.78 -10.84 19.99
C LEU A 805 16.24 -10.84 20.08
N VAL A 806 15.61 -9.70 20.37
CA VAL A 806 14.14 -9.58 20.34
C VAL A 806 13.57 -9.67 18.91
N GLY A 807 14.38 -9.39 17.88
CA GLY A 807 14.00 -9.67 16.49
C GLY A 807 13.94 -11.16 16.15
N ILE A 808 14.74 -11.99 16.82
CA ILE A 808 14.76 -13.45 16.62
C ILE A 808 13.55 -14.10 17.32
N GLU A 809 13.20 -13.63 18.52
CA GLU A 809 12.04 -14.11 19.29
C GLU A 809 10.67 -13.72 18.65
N GLN A 810 10.68 -12.91 17.58
CA GLN A 810 9.47 -12.53 16.82
C GLN A 810 9.33 -13.21 15.45
N ASN A 811 10.36 -13.96 15.01
CA ASN A 811 10.36 -14.71 13.74
C ASN A 811 10.25 -16.24 13.93
N LEU A 812 10.11 -16.70 15.17
CA LEU A 812 9.62 -18.03 15.55
C LEU A 812 8.15 -17.93 16.01
#